data_AF-A0A3T1CAV4-F1
#
_entry.id   AF-A0A3T1CAV4-F1
#
_cell.length_a   1.000
_cell.length_b   1.000
_cell.length_c   1.000
_cell.angle_alpha   90.00
_cell.angle_beta   90.00
_cell.angle_gamma   90.00
#
_symmetry.space_group_name_H-M   'P 1'
#
loop_
_entity.id
_entity.type
_entity.pdbx_description
1 polymer ?
#
loop_
_entity_poly.entity_id
_entity_poly.type
_entity_poly.pdbx_seq_one_letter_code
_entity_poly.pdbx_strand_id
1 'polypeptide(L)'
;MVNSPSQITSLLNLSTPKEFASKRIQPINYDKVDLLKQKLIPLIIPFYDGEGRIIQLWKMEDKLVGAVLDREGQLVIIPGKKIINSLNPPEPPAKLIARLESCSVRKWGIAYDIHTLSLSIWPHLEAAGKHNYALAGKIDRKKYDQVPPHEVIKDANERLINLTENGALNRYHYTAYRKEAQGIILLNREGKPLLNPKNGRPYDHIDDVKNFQKAGKNIIRDIKLRLRFDDLTANERKELESILAKTSKILDDSYKFTTKAATPAHKQFYQTLQQTRLTNSYNSTHPHSPIPAKAGAGGEIGGVACSMEYIEGLFDSPDALFENIHFFCTPQLPEGEFPFSNEELQHILRELALGIYVDNAIPFFSLHFKQGTADLFPVIHPAYENTLVGRVISMLDYMMKGYLNGGIYSEEFVDEWYKNPDWNKKSSSALEKLISFEEYCKAYLKDGDKNYFAVNGLTHLIKSKRLWDKIHDALFVDEPYEKIFESQEGFKNSFRIIAKQNSYRKEENLFLIDTDFEVRYTIEPSPTYNEALAKHVRKYGCMPAAYTDLENAYELMSERIHNHMVKMPLCRHYFSMLGIINFFSSYFSTLKKYGKVPILPSCEQSLVHGCPPLFPYLPISIHHTEKLEVNKREIMRQFLKSHEGKLKGYFKSLSELMLLHREEENLEKKFFLDQKTALLDLLQEIVKKNAFQHANLSVQTYLNQNDLFQPTYKRVASLYFEQILSDYVEILKNLKNNYYSLKLSEPKASTTVVNVNIAFFAFDNGSNKHSLDAYDAN
;
A
#
# COMPACT_ATOMS: atom_id res chain seq x y z
N MET A 1 49.25 -18.99 -8.52
CA MET A 1 50.14 -19.26 -9.66
C MET A 1 49.31 -19.91 -10.77
N VAL A 2 49.09 -19.12 -11.83
CA VAL A 2 48.91 -19.44 -13.25
C VAL A 2 48.51 -20.89 -13.63
N ASN A 3 47.30 -21.06 -14.18
CA ASN A 3 47.13 -21.47 -15.58
C ASN A 3 45.70 -21.26 -16.08
N SER A 4 45.63 -20.74 -17.30
CA SER A 4 44.50 -20.11 -18.01
C SER A 4 43.46 -21.10 -18.55
N PRO A 5 42.22 -20.65 -18.82
CA PRO A 5 41.22 -21.43 -19.56
C PRO A 5 41.26 -21.11 -21.07
N SER A 6 41.11 -22.16 -21.86
CA SER A 6 41.02 -22.17 -23.32
C SER A 6 39.64 -21.78 -23.84
N GLN A 7 39.69 -21.23 -25.04
CA GLN A 7 38.61 -20.65 -25.85
C GLN A 7 37.57 -21.69 -26.29
N ILE A 8 36.29 -21.31 -26.24
CA ILE A 8 35.24 -21.88 -27.11
C ILE A 8 34.61 -20.71 -27.88
N THR A 9 35.01 -20.59 -29.14
CA THR A 9 34.38 -19.80 -30.18
C THR A 9 33.18 -20.58 -30.72
N SER A 10 31.99 -19.98 -30.73
CA SER A 10 30.90 -20.43 -31.62
C SER A 10 30.29 -19.25 -32.35
N LEU A 11 30.23 -19.43 -33.66
CA LEU A 11 29.74 -18.52 -34.68
C LEU A 11 28.23 -18.36 -34.61
N LEU A 12 27.75 -17.12 -34.58
CA LEU A 12 26.44 -16.75 -35.11
C LEU A 12 26.60 -15.46 -35.92
N ASN A 13 26.89 -15.65 -37.21
CA ASN A 13 26.75 -14.64 -38.25
C ASN A 13 25.27 -14.36 -38.45
N LEU A 14 24.77 -13.23 -37.94
CA LEU A 14 23.52 -12.63 -38.40
C LEU A 14 23.85 -11.52 -39.39
N SER A 15 23.55 -11.82 -40.65
CA SER A 15 23.54 -10.90 -41.78
C SER A 15 22.70 -9.66 -41.46
N THR A 16 23.31 -8.48 -41.58
CA THR A 16 22.61 -7.19 -41.54
C THR A 16 21.74 -7.03 -42.79
N PRO A 17 20.44 -6.68 -42.67
CA PRO A 17 19.67 -6.21 -43.81
C PRO A 17 20.08 -4.75 -44.08
N LYS A 18 20.83 -4.54 -45.16
CA LYS A 18 20.90 -3.24 -45.82
C LYS A 18 19.55 -2.96 -46.49
N GLU A 19 19.19 -1.67 -46.52
CA GLU A 19 18.05 -1.06 -47.22
C GLU A 19 16.71 -0.97 -46.45
N PHE A 20 16.66 -0.07 -45.46
CA PHE A 20 15.48 0.79 -45.29
C PHE A 20 15.87 2.21 -45.64
N ALA A 21 15.59 2.60 -46.89
CA ALA A 21 15.64 3.99 -47.32
C ALA A 21 14.72 4.83 -46.42
N SER A 22 15.28 5.89 -45.83
CA SER A 22 14.55 6.85 -45.02
C SER A 22 13.48 7.55 -45.85
N LYS A 23 12.25 7.04 -45.81
CA LYS A 23 11.08 7.82 -46.21
C LYS A 23 11.06 9.03 -45.29
N ARG A 24 11.33 10.22 -45.86
CA ARG A 24 11.14 11.51 -45.20
C ARG A 24 9.81 11.48 -44.46
N ILE A 25 9.87 11.52 -43.14
CA ILE A 25 8.70 11.68 -42.27
C ILE A 25 8.09 13.02 -42.68
N GLN A 26 6.92 12.98 -43.32
CA GLN A 26 6.20 14.21 -43.59
C GLN A 26 5.86 14.89 -42.25
N PRO A 27 5.96 16.21 -42.15
CA PRO A 27 5.58 16.92 -40.93
C PRO A 27 4.17 16.54 -40.52
N ILE A 28 3.99 16.28 -39.23
CA ILE A 28 2.70 15.93 -38.64
C ILE A 28 1.72 17.06 -38.96
N ASN A 29 0.71 16.75 -39.76
CA ASN A 29 -0.35 17.70 -40.05
C ASN A 29 -1.27 17.79 -38.81
N TYR A 30 -1.06 18.83 -37.99
CA TYR A 30 -1.77 19.04 -36.73
C TYR A 30 -3.29 19.12 -36.92
N ASP A 31 -3.78 19.67 -38.04
CA ASP A 31 -5.22 19.71 -38.34
C ASP A 31 -5.80 18.30 -38.50
N LYS A 32 -5.06 17.37 -39.11
CA LYS A 32 -5.45 15.96 -39.18
C LYS A 32 -5.41 15.28 -37.82
N VAL A 33 -4.47 15.66 -36.95
CA VAL A 33 -4.38 15.12 -35.59
C VAL A 33 -5.55 15.59 -34.74
N ASP A 34 -5.93 16.86 -34.83
CA ASP A 34 -7.07 17.40 -34.09
C ASP A 34 -8.41 16.87 -34.63
N LEU A 35 -8.53 16.67 -35.95
CA LEU A 35 -9.67 15.98 -36.54
C LEU A 35 -9.76 14.52 -36.06
N LEU A 36 -8.63 13.83 -35.90
CA LEU A 36 -8.58 12.47 -35.34
C LEU A 36 -8.95 12.45 -33.85
N LYS A 37 -8.46 13.42 -33.06
CA LYS A 37 -8.84 13.56 -31.64
C LYS A 37 -10.33 13.74 -31.45
N GLN A 38 -11.00 14.50 -32.33
CA GLN A 38 -12.45 14.70 -32.25
C GLN A 38 -13.26 13.45 -32.62
N LYS A 39 -12.68 12.50 -33.36
CA LYS A 39 -13.38 11.29 -33.84
C LYS A 39 -13.08 10.03 -33.02
N LEU A 40 -12.02 10.03 -32.22
CA LEU A 40 -11.63 8.90 -31.39
C LEU A 40 -12.34 8.95 -30.03
N ILE A 41 -13.17 7.95 -29.78
CA ILE A 41 -13.86 7.77 -28.50
C ILE A 41 -13.14 6.67 -27.72
N PRO A 42 -12.60 6.92 -26.52
CA PRO A 42 -11.94 5.88 -25.73
C PRO A 42 -12.96 4.83 -25.30
N LEU A 43 -12.65 3.54 -25.51
CA LEU A 43 -13.51 2.41 -25.15
C LEU A 43 -13.19 1.84 -23.76
N ILE A 44 -11.99 2.09 -23.25
CA ILE A 44 -11.50 1.64 -21.95
C ILE A 44 -10.69 2.76 -21.28
N ILE A 45 -10.37 2.61 -20.00
CA ILE A 45 -9.34 3.41 -19.31
C ILE A 45 -7.95 2.88 -19.76
N PRO A 46 -6.89 3.72 -19.80
CA PRO A 46 -5.55 3.24 -20.11
C PRO A 46 -5.16 2.02 -19.27
N PHE A 47 -4.71 0.97 -19.95
CA PHE A 47 -4.32 -0.30 -19.35
C PHE A 47 -2.80 -0.43 -19.32
N TYR A 48 -2.23 -0.77 -18.16
CA TYR A 48 -0.81 -1.02 -18.01
C TYR A 48 -0.57 -2.52 -17.97
N ASP A 49 0.24 -3.04 -18.90
CA ASP A 49 0.59 -4.46 -18.88
C ASP A 49 1.76 -4.76 -17.94
N GLY A 50 2.12 -6.04 -17.78
CA GLY A 50 3.21 -6.48 -16.89
C GLY A 50 4.60 -5.97 -17.31
N GLU A 51 4.73 -5.48 -18.54
CA GLU A 51 5.93 -4.80 -19.03
C GLU A 51 5.83 -3.27 -18.89
N GLY A 52 4.79 -2.73 -18.24
CA GLY A 52 4.64 -1.29 -18.01
C GLY A 52 4.30 -0.47 -19.26
N ARG A 53 3.86 -1.12 -20.35
CA ARG A 53 3.40 -0.42 -21.56
C ARG A 53 1.98 0.11 -21.35
N ILE A 54 1.67 1.26 -21.94
CA ILE A 54 0.33 1.87 -21.86
C ILE A 54 -0.47 1.44 -23.08
N ILE A 55 -1.59 0.74 -22.86
CA ILE A 55 -2.47 0.23 -23.90
C ILE A 55 -3.82 0.96 -23.82
N GLN A 56 -4.30 1.48 -24.94
CA GLN A 56 -5.58 2.18 -25.03
C GLN A 56 -6.37 1.70 -26.25
N LEU A 57 -7.67 1.40 -26.06
CA LEU A 57 -8.58 1.09 -27.15
C LEU A 57 -9.47 2.30 -27.44
N TRP A 58 -9.69 2.54 -28.73
CA TRP A 58 -10.49 3.63 -29.27
C TRP A 58 -11.50 3.09 -30.27
N LYS A 59 -12.66 3.73 -30.31
CA LYS A 59 -13.66 3.62 -31.36
C LYS A 59 -13.55 4.83 -32.28
N MET A 60 -13.59 4.58 -33.57
CA MET A 60 -13.76 5.61 -34.59
C MET A 60 -14.87 5.13 -35.54
N GLU A 61 -16.07 5.72 -35.43
CA GLU A 61 -17.28 5.18 -36.06
C GLU A 61 -17.50 3.72 -35.62
N ASP A 62 -17.64 2.76 -36.53
CA ASP A 62 -17.78 1.33 -36.19
C ASP A 62 -16.44 0.57 -36.22
N LYS A 63 -15.30 1.28 -36.19
CA LYS A 63 -13.96 0.69 -36.26
C LYS A 63 -13.27 0.74 -34.91
N LEU A 64 -12.59 -0.37 -34.58
CA LEU A 64 -11.77 -0.52 -33.39
C LEU A 64 -10.31 -0.19 -33.74
N VAL A 65 -9.64 0.59 -32.88
CA VAL A 65 -8.22 0.94 -33.00
C VAL A 65 -7.57 0.81 -31.63
N GLY A 66 -6.40 0.17 -31.58
CA GLY A 66 -5.59 0.08 -30.38
C GLY A 66 -4.36 0.97 -30.50
N ALA A 67 -3.87 1.47 -29.37
CA ALA A 67 -2.61 2.20 -29.27
C ALA A 67 -1.80 1.59 -28.13
N VAL A 68 -0.51 1.36 -28.36
CA VAL A 68 0.45 0.90 -27.34
C VAL A 68 1.57 1.93 -27.29
N LEU A 69 1.84 2.49 -26.12
CA LEU A 69 3.01 3.30 -25.83
C LEU A 69 3.99 2.45 -25.02
N ASP A 70 5.16 2.17 -25.58
CA ASP A 70 6.21 1.42 -24.86
C ASP A 70 6.97 2.29 -23.85
N ARG A 71 7.93 1.69 -23.13
CA ARG A 71 8.72 2.38 -22.09
C ARG A 71 9.63 3.46 -22.68
N GLU A 72 10.02 3.29 -23.94
CA GLU A 72 10.83 4.21 -24.71
C GLU A 72 10.01 5.37 -25.32
N GLY A 73 8.70 5.37 -25.10
CA GLY A 73 7.78 6.40 -25.60
C GLY A 73 7.42 6.24 -27.08
N GLN A 74 7.69 5.08 -27.69
CA GLN A 74 7.27 4.79 -29.05
C GLN A 74 5.80 4.38 -29.08
N LEU A 75 5.05 5.04 -29.97
CA LEU A 75 3.63 4.79 -30.16
C LEU A 75 3.41 3.79 -31.31
N VAL A 76 2.80 2.65 -31.00
CA VAL A 76 2.39 1.64 -31.98
C VAL A 76 0.86 1.64 -32.11
N ILE A 77 0.36 1.82 -33.34
CA ILE A 77 -1.07 1.75 -33.65
C ILE A 77 -1.44 0.34 -34.13
N ILE A 78 -2.41 -0.27 -33.45
CA ILE A 78 -2.91 -1.61 -33.73
C ILE A 78 -4.24 -1.51 -34.47
N PRO A 79 -4.33 -1.97 -35.74
CA PRO A 79 -5.57 -1.93 -36.49
C PRO A 79 -6.58 -2.94 -35.92
N GLY A 80 -7.88 -2.63 -35.98
CA GLY A 80 -8.94 -3.48 -35.42
C GLY A 80 -8.90 -4.96 -35.84
N LYS A 81 -8.41 -5.28 -37.05
CA LYS A 81 -8.23 -6.67 -37.51
C LYS A 81 -7.17 -7.47 -36.76
N LYS A 82 -6.29 -6.79 -36.01
CA LYS A 82 -5.27 -7.37 -35.14
C LYS A 82 -5.66 -7.26 -33.65
N ILE A 83 -6.92 -6.94 -33.37
CA ILE A 83 -7.46 -6.87 -32.02
C ILE A 83 -8.45 -8.00 -31.88
N ILE A 84 -8.07 -9.01 -31.10
CA ILE A 84 -8.72 -10.31 -31.08
C ILE A 84 -9.39 -10.49 -29.71
N ASN A 85 -10.64 -10.93 -29.71
CA ASN A 85 -11.26 -11.46 -28.51
C ASN A 85 -10.82 -12.92 -28.34
N SER A 86 -9.96 -13.20 -27.38
CA SER A 86 -9.36 -14.52 -27.20
C SER A 86 -10.39 -15.61 -26.85
N LEU A 87 -11.54 -15.25 -26.30
CA LEU A 87 -12.62 -16.21 -25.99
C LEU A 87 -13.52 -16.50 -27.20
N ASN A 88 -13.52 -15.62 -28.20
CA ASN A 88 -14.30 -15.81 -29.43
C ASN A 88 -13.60 -15.11 -30.62
N PRO A 89 -12.52 -15.72 -31.15
CA PRO A 89 -11.74 -15.14 -32.26
C PRO A 89 -12.53 -14.73 -33.51
N PRO A 90 -13.62 -15.42 -33.93
CA PRO A 90 -14.41 -14.99 -35.09
C PRO A 90 -15.35 -13.80 -34.81
N GLU A 91 -15.26 -13.15 -33.65
CA GLU A 91 -16.13 -12.02 -33.33
C GLU A 91 -15.88 -10.79 -34.23
N PRO A 92 -16.92 -10.25 -34.90
CA PRO A 92 -16.79 -9.02 -35.67
C PRO A 92 -16.48 -7.80 -34.77
N PRO A 93 -15.65 -6.84 -35.23
CA PRO A 93 -15.29 -5.65 -34.44
C PRO A 93 -16.48 -4.88 -33.88
N ALA A 94 -17.57 -4.74 -34.64
CA ALA A 94 -18.78 -4.05 -34.18
C ALA A 94 -19.42 -4.69 -32.94
N LYS A 95 -19.41 -6.03 -32.84
CA LYS A 95 -19.96 -6.76 -31.69
C LYS A 95 -19.05 -6.64 -30.47
N LEU A 96 -17.73 -6.64 -30.68
CA LEU A 96 -16.75 -6.40 -29.63
C LEU A 96 -16.85 -4.96 -29.10
N ILE A 97 -16.99 -3.96 -29.99
CA ILE A 97 -17.22 -2.56 -29.61
C ILE A 97 -18.49 -2.42 -28.77
N ALA A 98 -19.63 -2.95 -29.23
CA ALA A 98 -20.88 -2.88 -28.49
C ALA A 98 -20.76 -3.52 -27.10
N ARG A 99 -19.96 -4.59 -26.98
CA ARG A 99 -19.67 -5.23 -25.70
C ARG A 99 -18.80 -4.35 -24.79
N LEU A 100 -17.71 -3.79 -25.31
CA LEU A 100 -16.84 -2.86 -24.58
C LEU A 100 -17.63 -1.64 -24.09
N GLU A 101 -18.51 -1.08 -24.92
CA GLU A 101 -19.38 0.06 -24.57
C GLU A 101 -20.43 -0.32 -23.50
N SER A 102 -21.07 -1.49 -23.62
CA SER A 102 -22.07 -1.97 -22.64
C SER A 102 -21.47 -2.38 -21.29
N CYS A 103 -20.16 -2.62 -21.23
CA CYS A 103 -19.45 -3.16 -20.08
C CYS A 103 -18.40 -2.16 -19.56
N SER A 104 -18.68 -0.86 -19.68
CA SER A 104 -17.77 0.27 -19.37
C SER A 104 -17.20 0.31 -17.93
N VAL A 105 -17.63 -0.60 -17.05
CA VAL A 105 -17.19 -0.71 -15.65
C VAL A 105 -16.43 -2.02 -15.36
N ARG A 106 -16.25 -2.93 -16.34
CA ARG A 106 -15.49 -4.16 -16.14
C ARG A 106 -13.99 -3.91 -16.39
N LYS A 107 -13.14 -4.43 -15.51
CA LYS A 107 -11.71 -4.62 -15.80
C LYS A 107 -11.62 -5.55 -17.02
N TRP A 108 -10.73 -5.27 -17.97
CA TRP A 108 -10.43 -6.15 -19.10
C TRP A 108 -8.98 -6.58 -18.96
N GLY A 109 -8.67 -7.85 -19.22
CA GLY A 109 -7.29 -8.28 -19.40
C GLY A 109 -6.88 -7.96 -20.83
N ILE A 110 -5.73 -7.34 -21.04
CA ILE A 110 -5.20 -7.05 -22.37
C ILE A 110 -3.74 -7.50 -22.42
N ALA A 111 -3.37 -8.21 -23.48
CA ALA A 111 -1.98 -8.53 -23.75
C ALA A 111 -1.61 -8.02 -25.13
N TYR A 112 -0.42 -7.44 -25.20
CA TYR A 112 0.20 -7.02 -26.44
C TYR A 112 1.26 -8.05 -26.87
N ASP A 113 1.09 -8.60 -28.05
CA ASP A 113 2.09 -9.45 -28.69
C ASP A 113 2.94 -8.60 -29.63
N ILE A 114 4.19 -8.38 -29.22
CA ILE A 114 5.16 -7.56 -29.95
C ILE A 114 5.58 -8.18 -31.30
N HIS A 115 5.55 -9.51 -31.43
CA HIS A 115 5.97 -10.19 -32.65
C HIS A 115 4.91 -10.07 -33.74
N THR A 116 3.63 -10.16 -33.36
CA THR A 116 2.52 -10.06 -34.31
C THR A 116 1.94 -8.65 -34.42
N LEU A 117 2.34 -7.74 -33.52
CA LEU A 117 1.75 -6.42 -33.33
C LEU A 117 0.23 -6.52 -33.18
N SER A 118 -0.22 -7.40 -32.28
CA SER A 118 -1.63 -7.68 -32.05
C SER A 118 -2.00 -7.50 -30.57
N LEU A 119 -3.28 -7.20 -30.32
CA LEU A 119 -3.84 -7.11 -28.98
C LEU A 119 -4.83 -8.25 -28.76
N SER A 120 -4.64 -8.99 -27.70
CA SER A 120 -5.58 -10.00 -27.22
C SER A 120 -6.37 -9.42 -26.06
N ILE A 121 -7.69 -9.42 -26.17
CA ILE A 121 -8.61 -8.91 -25.15
C ILE A 121 -9.33 -10.08 -24.51
N TRP A 122 -9.26 -10.16 -23.19
CA TRP A 122 -10.07 -11.05 -22.37
C TRP A 122 -11.03 -10.20 -21.53
N PRO A 123 -12.34 -10.52 -21.47
CA PRO A 123 -13.12 -10.05 -20.34
C PRO A 123 -12.39 -10.54 -19.08
N HIS A 124 -12.18 -9.66 -18.10
CA HIS A 124 -11.65 -10.11 -16.82
C HIS A 124 -12.64 -11.14 -16.31
N LEU A 125 -12.20 -12.40 -16.34
CA LEU A 125 -12.76 -13.42 -15.51
C LEU A 125 -12.36 -12.96 -14.12
N GLU A 126 -13.18 -12.15 -13.45
CA GLU A 126 -13.28 -12.37 -12.01
C GLU A 126 -13.47 -13.87 -11.89
N ALA A 127 -12.53 -14.55 -11.23
CA ALA A 127 -12.72 -15.94 -10.85
C ALA A 127 -14.19 -16.09 -10.44
N ALA A 128 -14.86 -17.10 -10.95
CA ALA A 128 -16.31 -17.25 -10.91
C ALA A 128 -16.88 -17.44 -9.48
N GLY A 129 -16.24 -16.89 -8.45
CA GLY A 129 -16.63 -16.91 -7.06
C GLY A 129 -17.54 -15.78 -6.60
N LYS A 130 -17.71 -14.66 -7.35
CA LYS A 130 -18.50 -13.53 -6.81
C LYS A 130 -19.99 -13.53 -7.10
N HIS A 131 -20.53 -14.04 -8.20
CA HIS A 131 -22.00 -14.05 -8.41
C HIS A 131 -22.55 -15.18 -9.30
N ASN A 132 -21.99 -16.38 -9.25
CA ASN A 132 -22.71 -17.55 -9.75
C ASN A 132 -22.46 -18.74 -8.85
N TYR A 133 -23.35 -18.94 -7.86
CA TYR A 133 -23.69 -20.30 -7.45
C TYR A 133 -24.21 -21.03 -8.69
N ALA A 134 -23.30 -21.58 -9.50
CA ALA A 134 -23.62 -22.75 -10.28
C ALA A 134 -23.95 -23.83 -9.25
N LEU A 135 -25.24 -23.97 -9.01
CA LEU A 135 -25.82 -25.10 -8.29
C LEU A 135 -25.40 -26.36 -9.04
N ALA A 136 -24.24 -26.89 -8.71
CA ALA A 136 -23.66 -28.12 -9.24
C ALA A 136 -24.37 -29.38 -8.68
N GLY A 137 -25.68 -29.30 -8.44
CA GLY A 137 -26.54 -30.47 -8.43
C GLY A 137 -27.23 -30.49 -9.77
N LYS A 138 -27.31 -31.65 -10.44
CA LYS A 138 -28.18 -31.86 -11.62
C LYS A 138 -29.52 -31.18 -11.36
N ILE A 139 -29.70 -29.98 -11.90
CA ILE A 139 -30.96 -29.26 -11.77
C ILE A 139 -31.89 -30.03 -12.68
N ASP A 140 -32.87 -30.70 -12.08
CA ASP A 140 -33.93 -31.31 -12.84
C ASP A 140 -34.78 -30.17 -13.43
N ARG A 141 -34.31 -29.59 -14.55
CA ARG A 141 -35.00 -28.53 -15.29
C ARG A 141 -36.43 -28.94 -15.61
N LYS A 142 -36.68 -30.25 -15.80
CA LYS A 142 -38.01 -30.80 -16.03
C LYS A 142 -38.99 -30.49 -14.90
N LYS A 143 -38.50 -30.35 -13.66
CA LYS A 143 -39.34 -30.02 -12.50
C LYS A 143 -39.92 -28.60 -12.56
N TYR A 144 -39.28 -27.67 -13.27
CA TYR A 144 -39.71 -26.26 -13.32
C TYR A 144 -40.15 -25.80 -14.71
N ASP A 145 -39.66 -26.44 -15.78
CA ASP A 145 -40.04 -26.10 -17.15
C ASP A 145 -41.47 -26.58 -17.50
N GLN A 146 -42.02 -27.55 -16.75
CA GLN A 146 -43.33 -28.16 -17.04
C GLN A 146 -44.43 -27.79 -16.04
N VAL A 147 -44.09 -27.09 -14.96
CA VAL A 147 -45.02 -26.78 -13.86
C VAL A 147 -45.47 -25.31 -13.99
N PRO A 148 -46.77 -25.04 -14.10
CA PRO A 148 -47.28 -23.67 -14.17
C PRO A 148 -46.79 -22.81 -12.99
N PRO A 149 -46.45 -21.52 -13.19
CA PRO A 149 -45.91 -20.66 -12.12
C PRO A 149 -46.77 -20.61 -10.86
N HIS A 150 -48.10 -20.60 -11.00
CA HIS A 150 -49.02 -20.60 -9.85
C HIS A 150 -48.90 -21.86 -8.98
N GLU A 151 -48.59 -23.03 -9.54
CA GLU A 151 -48.35 -24.25 -8.77
C GLU A 151 -47.03 -24.18 -8.00
N VAL A 152 -45.99 -23.57 -8.59
CA VAL A 152 -44.70 -23.35 -7.92
C VAL A 152 -44.86 -22.38 -6.74
N ILE A 153 -45.65 -21.33 -6.91
CA ILE A 153 -45.98 -20.37 -5.84
C ILE A 153 -46.76 -21.08 -4.72
N LYS A 154 -47.74 -21.92 -5.07
CA LYS A 154 -48.51 -22.71 -4.12
C LYS A 154 -47.62 -23.68 -3.32
N ASP A 155 -46.76 -24.47 -3.98
CA ASP A 155 -45.80 -25.35 -3.30
C ASP A 155 -44.86 -24.57 -2.37
N ALA A 156 -44.32 -23.45 -2.84
CA ALA A 156 -43.43 -22.61 -2.04
C ALA A 156 -44.14 -22.03 -0.80
N ASN A 157 -45.39 -21.60 -0.94
CA ASN A 157 -46.22 -21.13 0.18
C ASN A 157 -46.55 -22.25 1.17
N GLU A 158 -46.96 -23.43 0.69
CA GLU A 158 -47.26 -24.59 1.56
C GLU A 158 -46.01 -25.04 2.33
N ARG A 159 -44.85 -25.08 1.67
CA ARG A 159 -43.57 -25.38 2.32
C ARG A 159 -43.18 -24.29 3.31
N LEU A 160 -43.42 -23.01 3.02
CA LEU A 160 -43.19 -21.90 3.95
C LEU A 160 -44.10 -22.01 5.18
N ILE A 161 -45.40 -22.27 4.99
CA ILE A 161 -46.36 -22.52 6.07
C ILE A 161 -45.90 -23.69 6.94
N ASN A 162 -45.44 -24.77 6.31
CA ASN A 162 -44.88 -25.92 7.04
C ASN A 162 -43.59 -25.60 7.81
N LEU A 163 -42.78 -24.63 7.36
CA LEU A 163 -41.65 -24.14 8.14
C LEU A 163 -42.09 -23.32 9.35
N THR A 164 -43.14 -22.51 9.22
CA THR A 164 -43.54 -21.52 10.24
C THR A 164 -44.58 -22.01 11.23
N GLU A 165 -45.68 -22.55 10.74
CA GLU A 165 -46.87 -22.90 11.53
C GLU A 165 -46.78 -24.33 12.07
N ASN A 166 -46.29 -25.25 11.23
CA ASN A 166 -46.22 -26.68 11.57
C ASN A 166 -44.79 -27.17 11.90
N GLY A 167 -43.79 -26.30 11.80
CA GLY A 167 -42.37 -26.66 11.84
C GLY A 167 -41.60 -26.19 13.08
N ALA A 168 -40.35 -26.66 13.22
CA ALA A 168 -39.46 -26.34 14.34
C ALA A 168 -38.84 -24.94 14.28
N LEU A 169 -39.27 -24.06 13.35
CA LEU A 169 -38.72 -22.70 13.23
C LEU A 169 -39.58 -21.67 14.00
N ASN A 170 -40.19 -22.11 15.09
CA ASN A 170 -40.90 -21.25 16.04
C ASN A 170 -40.07 -21.01 17.32
N ARG A 171 -40.43 -19.97 18.07
CA ARG A 171 -39.70 -19.52 19.27
C ARG A 171 -39.57 -20.62 20.34
N TYR A 172 -40.54 -21.52 20.43
CA TYR A 172 -40.50 -22.63 21.38
C TYR A 172 -39.38 -23.62 21.02
N HIS A 173 -39.33 -24.08 19.77
CA HIS A 173 -38.29 -25.01 19.30
C HIS A 173 -36.89 -24.40 19.36
N TYR A 174 -36.75 -23.09 19.14
CA TYR A 174 -35.47 -22.39 19.34
C TYR A 174 -35.01 -22.36 20.80
N THR A 175 -35.95 -22.19 21.72
CA THR A 175 -35.66 -22.20 23.16
C THR A 175 -35.27 -23.61 23.62
N ALA A 176 -35.98 -24.62 23.10
CA ALA A 176 -35.70 -26.03 23.32
C ALA A 176 -34.32 -26.43 22.77
N TYR A 177 -34.04 -26.08 21.50
CA TYR A 177 -32.74 -26.25 20.85
C TYR A 177 -31.60 -25.70 21.71
N ARG A 178 -31.74 -24.47 22.22
CA ARG A 178 -30.67 -23.84 23.03
C ARG A 178 -30.39 -24.60 24.32
N LYS A 179 -31.43 -25.09 24.98
CA LYS A 179 -31.29 -25.88 26.21
C LYS A 179 -30.61 -27.22 25.90
N GLU A 180 -31.04 -27.92 24.85
CA GLU A 180 -30.42 -29.18 24.44
C GLU A 180 -28.97 -29.00 23.98
N ALA A 181 -28.67 -27.94 23.23
CA ALA A 181 -27.30 -27.58 22.82
C ALA A 181 -26.39 -27.20 23.99
N GLN A 182 -26.96 -26.89 25.16
CA GLN A 182 -26.24 -26.69 26.42
C GLN A 182 -26.13 -27.98 27.27
N GLY A 183 -26.56 -29.12 26.73
CA GLY A 183 -26.60 -30.41 27.43
C GLY A 183 -27.78 -30.55 28.41
N ILE A 184 -28.77 -29.66 28.37
CA ILE A 184 -29.94 -29.69 29.25
C ILE A 184 -31.03 -30.53 28.57
N ILE A 185 -31.38 -31.66 29.20
CA ILE A 185 -32.48 -32.53 28.76
C ILE A 185 -33.81 -31.84 29.11
N LEU A 186 -34.70 -31.70 28.14
CA LEU A 186 -36.03 -31.14 28.36
C LEU A 186 -36.95 -32.19 28.98
N LEU A 187 -37.49 -31.88 30.17
CA LEU A 187 -38.39 -32.75 30.90
C LEU A 187 -39.82 -32.19 30.86
N ASN A 188 -40.80 -33.09 30.84
CA ASN A 188 -42.22 -32.77 31.01
C ASN A 188 -42.54 -32.47 32.49
N ARG A 189 -43.82 -32.19 32.81
CA ARG A 189 -44.25 -31.88 34.18
C ARG A 189 -44.05 -33.04 35.17
N GLU A 190 -43.94 -34.26 34.67
CA GLU A 190 -43.68 -35.46 35.49
C GLU A 190 -42.18 -35.81 35.57
N GLY A 191 -41.28 -34.93 35.09
CA GLY A 191 -39.83 -35.16 35.14
C GLY A 191 -39.30 -36.18 34.13
N LYS A 192 -40.11 -36.59 33.15
CA LYS A 192 -39.69 -37.52 32.07
C LYS A 192 -39.23 -36.74 30.83
N PRO A 193 -38.30 -37.25 30.02
CA PRO A 193 -37.90 -36.61 28.77
C PRO A 193 -39.12 -36.29 27.89
N LEU A 194 -39.16 -35.09 27.32
CA LEU A 194 -40.17 -34.72 26.33
C LEU A 194 -40.04 -35.66 25.12
N LEU A 195 -41.08 -36.43 24.85
CA LEU A 195 -41.12 -37.37 23.73
C LEU A 195 -41.73 -36.72 22.49
N ASN A 196 -41.17 -37.02 21.32
CA ASN A 196 -41.71 -36.61 20.03
C ASN A 196 -43.00 -37.41 19.74
N PRO A 197 -44.14 -36.74 19.55
CA PRO A 197 -45.43 -37.42 19.37
C PRO A 197 -45.50 -38.26 18.09
N LYS A 198 -44.61 -38.05 17.12
CA LYS A 198 -44.57 -38.82 15.87
C LYS A 198 -43.93 -40.20 16.03
N ASN A 199 -42.96 -40.36 16.93
CA ASN A 199 -42.15 -41.59 17.01
C ASN A 199 -41.91 -42.11 18.43
N GLY A 200 -42.41 -41.42 19.47
CA GLY A 200 -42.28 -41.82 20.87
C GLY A 200 -40.87 -41.76 21.45
N ARG A 201 -39.87 -41.26 20.70
CA ARG A 201 -38.49 -41.06 21.17
C ARG A 201 -38.34 -39.69 21.83
N PRO A 202 -37.34 -39.47 22.71
CA PRO A 202 -37.00 -38.12 23.16
C PRO A 202 -36.86 -37.18 21.98
N TYR A 203 -37.41 -35.98 22.11
CA TYR A 203 -37.30 -34.95 21.10
C TYR A 203 -35.82 -34.62 20.85
N ASP A 204 -35.40 -34.56 19.59
CA ASP A 204 -34.09 -34.05 19.17
C ASP A 204 -34.31 -32.74 18.42
N HIS A 205 -34.45 -31.65 19.18
CA HIS A 205 -34.73 -30.34 18.59
C HIS A 205 -33.53 -29.84 17.77
N ILE A 206 -32.33 -30.35 18.02
CA ILE A 206 -31.14 -30.03 17.24
C ILE A 206 -31.29 -30.52 15.81
N ASP A 207 -31.57 -31.81 15.64
CA ASP A 207 -31.73 -32.40 14.32
C ASP A 207 -33.00 -31.93 13.61
N ASP A 208 -34.09 -31.71 14.34
CA ASP A 208 -35.29 -31.10 13.76
C ASP A 208 -34.98 -29.71 13.21
N VAL A 209 -34.41 -28.79 14.00
CA VAL A 209 -34.11 -27.44 13.52
C VAL A 209 -33.13 -27.46 12.33
N LYS A 210 -32.12 -28.34 12.32
CA LYS A 210 -31.24 -28.53 11.15
C LYS A 210 -32.02 -28.98 9.90
N ASN A 211 -32.94 -29.94 10.05
CA ASN A 211 -33.79 -30.42 8.95
C ASN A 211 -34.68 -29.30 8.40
N PHE A 212 -35.27 -28.48 9.27
CA PHE A 212 -36.06 -27.32 8.85
C PHE A 212 -35.20 -26.21 8.21
N GLN A 213 -34.00 -25.94 8.71
CA GLN A 213 -33.04 -25.04 8.05
C GLN A 213 -32.68 -25.54 6.65
N LYS A 214 -32.45 -26.85 6.49
CA LYS A 214 -32.21 -27.47 5.18
C LYS A 214 -33.42 -27.31 4.25
N ALA A 215 -34.63 -27.51 4.77
CA ALA A 215 -35.86 -27.30 4.01
C ALA A 215 -36.02 -25.82 3.55
N GLY A 216 -35.73 -24.85 4.42
CA GLY A 216 -35.75 -23.42 4.09
C GLY A 216 -34.71 -23.03 3.03
N LYS A 217 -33.48 -23.58 3.12
CA LYS A 217 -32.47 -23.43 2.05
C LYS A 217 -32.97 -23.96 0.71
N ASN A 218 -33.65 -25.11 0.71
CA ASN A 218 -34.21 -25.67 -0.52
C ASN A 218 -35.31 -24.76 -1.10
N ILE A 219 -36.19 -24.18 -0.28
CA ILE A 219 -37.21 -23.22 -0.76
C ILE A 219 -36.55 -22.00 -1.41
N ILE A 220 -35.59 -21.37 -0.73
CA ILE A 220 -34.86 -20.19 -1.24
C ILE A 220 -34.20 -20.51 -2.60
N ARG A 221 -33.57 -21.67 -2.68
CA ARG A 221 -32.92 -22.16 -3.90
C ARG A 221 -33.91 -22.31 -5.05
N ASP A 222 -35.03 -22.98 -4.78
CA ASP A 222 -36.06 -23.27 -5.79
C ASP A 222 -36.73 -21.98 -6.28
N ILE A 223 -37.02 -21.02 -5.39
CA ILE A 223 -37.58 -19.70 -5.76
C ILE A 223 -36.57 -18.89 -6.60
N LYS A 224 -35.30 -18.84 -6.19
CA LYS A 224 -34.25 -18.13 -6.94
C LYS A 224 -34.04 -18.72 -8.34
N LEU A 225 -34.24 -20.01 -8.52
CA LEU A 225 -34.23 -20.64 -9.84
C LEU A 225 -35.45 -20.20 -10.66
N ARG A 226 -36.66 -20.21 -10.06
CA ARG A 226 -37.88 -19.80 -10.76
C ARG A 226 -37.88 -18.33 -11.18
N LEU A 227 -37.34 -17.43 -10.37
CA LEU A 227 -37.26 -15.99 -10.67
C LEU A 227 -36.40 -15.63 -11.91
N ARG A 228 -35.62 -16.60 -12.44
CA ARG A 228 -34.79 -16.44 -13.65
C ARG A 228 -35.54 -16.66 -14.95
N PHE A 229 -36.77 -17.16 -14.91
CA PHE A 229 -37.56 -17.39 -16.10
C PHE A 229 -38.37 -16.13 -16.47
N ASP A 230 -38.52 -15.89 -17.76
CA ASP A 230 -39.18 -14.71 -18.31
C ASP A 230 -40.70 -14.88 -18.46
N ASP A 231 -41.23 -16.08 -18.20
CA ASP A 231 -42.66 -16.43 -18.29
C ASP A 231 -43.49 -16.02 -17.07
N LEU A 232 -42.88 -15.37 -16.08
CA LEU A 232 -43.56 -14.89 -14.88
C LEU A 232 -44.28 -13.56 -15.13
N THR A 233 -45.55 -13.48 -14.74
CA THR A 233 -46.23 -12.19 -14.64
C THR A 233 -45.64 -11.34 -13.51
N ALA A 234 -45.85 -10.01 -13.56
CA ALA A 234 -45.37 -9.10 -12.52
C ALA A 234 -45.89 -9.46 -11.12
N ASN A 235 -47.14 -9.95 -11.02
CA ASN A 235 -47.76 -10.35 -9.76
C ASN A 235 -47.10 -11.63 -9.21
N GLU A 236 -46.89 -12.64 -10.05
CA GLU A 236 -46.23 -13.90 -9.66
C GLU A 236 -44.79 -13.67 -9.22
N ARG A 237 -44.04 -12.81 -9.93
CA ARG A 237 -42.68 -12.41 -9.54
C ARG A 237 -42.68 -11.74 -8.16
N LYS A 238 -43.58 -10.79 -7.93
CA LYS A 238 -43.72 -10.08 -6.64
C LYS A 238 -44.08 -11.04 -5.51
N GLU A 239 -44.92 -12.03 -5.76
CA GLU A 239 -45.29 -13.04 -4.77
C GLU A 239 -44.12 -13.96 -4.42
N LEU A 240 -43.39 -14.48 -5.42
CA LEU A 240 -42.17 -15.25 -5.21
C LEU A 240 -41.10 -14.48 -4.43
N GLU A 241 -40.89 -13.20 -4.74
CA GLU A 241 -40.00 -12.32 -4.00
C GLU A 241 -40.45 -12.12 -2.54
N SER A 242 -41.76 -12.02 -2.30
CA SER A 242 -42.32 -11.95 -0.94
C SER A 242 -42.05 -13.23 -0.15
N ILE A 243 -42.28 -14.41 -0.75
CA ILE A 243 -41.99 -15.70 -0.13
C ILE A 243 -40.48 -15.82 0.15
N LEU A 244 -39.63 -15.47 -0.83
CA LEU A 244 -38.18 -15.47 -0.69
C LEU A 244 -37.72 -14.61 0.50
N ALA A 245 -38.25 -13.40 0.64
CA ALA A 245 -37.93 -12.51 1.75
C ALA A 245 -38.38 -13.09 3.11
N LYS A 246 -39.60 -13.65 3.19
CA LYS A 246 -40.10 -14.31 4.41
C LYS A 246 -39.25 -15.52 4.78
N THR A 247 -38.99 -16.43 3.84
CA THR A 247 -38.17 -17.63 4.10
C THR A 247 -36.76 -17.26 4.52
N SER A 248 -36.15 -16.27 3.88
CA SER A 248 -34.80 -15.79 4.24
C SER A 248 -34.78 -15.23 5.66
N LYS A 249 -35.77 -14.40 6.03
CA LYS A 249 -35.90 -13.87 7.39
C LYS A 249 -36.04 -14.98 8.44
N ILE A 250 -36.87 -15.99 8.17
CA ILE A 250 -37.05 -17.13 9.09
C ILE A 250 -35.75 -17.92 9.24
N LEU A 251 -35.02 -18.12 8.15
CA LEU A 251 -33.73 -18.81 8.16
C LEU A 251 -32.70 -18.02 8.97
N ASP A 252 -32.64 -16.70 8.78
CA ASP A 252 -31.75 -15.82 9.53
C ASP A 252 -32.09 -15.83 11.03
N ASP A 253 -33.37 -15.76 11.37
CA ASP A 253 -33.81 -15.84 12.76
C ASP A 253 -33.47 -17.22 13.36
N SER A 254 -33.72 -18.30 12.61
CA SER A 254 -33.28 -19.65 13.00
C SER A 254 -31.80 -19.69 13.33
N TYR A 255 -30.96 -19.16 12.43
CA TYR A 255 -29.52 -19.12 12.65
C TYR A 255 -29.15 -18.33 13.90
N LYS A 256 -29.74 -17.16 14.15
CA LYS A 256 -29.50 -16.39 15.38
C LYS A 256 -29.82 -17.18 16.66
N PHE A 257 -30.80 -18.06 16.61
CA PHE A 257 -31.18 -18.88 17.77
C PHE A 257 -30.34 -20.14 17.91
N THR A 258 -29.93 -20.76 16.80
CA THR A 258 -29.13 -21.99 16.78
C THR A 258 -27.62 -21.78 16.86
N THR A 259 -27.13 -20.60 16.47
CA THR A 259 -25.74 -20.22 16.77
C THR A 259 -25.58 -20.20 18.28
N LYS A 260 -24.54 -20.88 18.77
CA LYS A 260 -24.10 -20.86 20.17
C LYS A 260 -24.33 -19.46 20.72
N ALA A 261 -25.04 -19.33 21.85
CA ALA A 261 -25.25 -18.01 22.45
C ALA A 261 -23.89 -17.35 22.60
N ALA A 262 -23.67 -16.23 21.88
CA ALA A 262 -22.37 -15.57 21.85
C ALA A 262 -21.89 -15.38 23.28
N THR A 263 -20.73 -15.96 23.60
CA THR A 263 -20.13 -15.79 24.92
C THR A 263 -19.92 -14.30 25.18
N PRO A 264 -19.79 -13.86 26.44
CA PRO A 264 -19.48 -12.47 26.75
C PRO A 264 -18.30 -11.93 25.91
N ALA A 265 -17.25 -12.74 25.72
CA ALA A 265 -16.10 -12.43 24.87
C ALA A 265 -16.48 -12.22 23.40
N HIS A 266 -17.32 -13.08 22.80
CA HIS A 266 -17.77 -12.90 21.41
C HIS A 266 -18.61 -11.62 21.24
N LYS A 267 -19.47 -11.31 22.21
CA LYS A 267 -20.27 -10.08 22.19
C LYS A 267 -19.39 -8.84 22.28
N GLN A 268 -18.39 -8.87 23.17
CA GLN A 268 -17.40 -7.81 23.30
C GLN A 268 -16.62 -7.62 22.01
N PHE A 269 -16.12 -8.71 21.42
CA PHE A 269 -15.43 -8.68 20.13
C PHE A 269 -16.28 -8.03 19.02
N TYR A 270 -17.55 -8.43 18.88
CA TYR A 270 -18.45 -7.83 17.88
C TYR A 270 -18.72 -6.34 18.14
N GLN A 271 -18.83 -5.93 19.41
CA GLN A 271 -18.95 -4.51 19.76
C GLN A 271 -17.69 -3.75 19.39
N THR A 272 -16.52 -4.29 19.70
CA THR A 272 -15.22 -3.70 19.33
C THR A 272 -15.10 -3.55 17.82
N LEU A 273 -15.38 -4.59 17.03
CA LEU A 273 -15.35 -4.52 15.56
C LEU A 273 -16.24 -3.41 14.99
N GLN A 274 -17.40 -3.17 15.59
CA GLN A 274 -18.31 -2.11 15.16
C GLN A 274 -17.80 -0.72 15.56
N GLN A 275 -17.26 -0.58 16.78
CA GLN A 275 -16.70 0.68 17.28
C GLN A 275 -15.44 1.09 16.49
N THR A 276 -14.62 0.11 16.12
CA THR A 276 -13.39 0.32 15.34
C THR A 276 -13.62 0.34 13.83
N ARG A 277 -14.86 0.15 13.37
CA ARG A 277 -15.27 0.09 11.95
C ARG A 277 -14.56 -1.00 11.13
N LEU A 278 -14.12 -2.07 11.77
CA LEU A 278 -13.46 -3.22 11.12
C LEU A 278 -14.44 -4.25 10.55
N THR A 279 -15.75 -3.99 10.58
CA THR A 279 -16.75 -5.00 10.20
C THR A 279 -16.61 -5.44 8.74
N ASN A 280 -16.27 -4.53 7.83
CA ASN A 280 -16.05 -4.89 6.42
C ASN A 280 -14.77 -5.72 6.24
N SER A 281 -13.65 -5.32 6.87
CA SER A 281 -12.41 -6.09 6.85
C SER A 281 -12.64 -7.50 7.40
N TYR A 282 -13.29 -7.63 8.56
CA TYR A 282 -13.61 -8.94 9.15
C TYR A 282 -14.53 -9.78 8.25
N ASN A 283 -15.57 -9.17 7.67
CA ASN A 283 -16.51 -9.90 6.80
C ASN A 283 -15.90 -10.35 5.48
N SER A 284 -14.89 -9.63 4.98
CA SER A 284 -14.15 -10.03 3.77
C SER A 284 -13.37 -11.33 3.98
N THR A 285 -12.90 -11.59 5.20
CA THR A 285 -12.25 -12.86 5.57
C THR A 285 -13.23 -13.92 6.05
N HIS A 286 -14.45 -13.54 6.43
CA HIS A 286 -15.51 -14.43 6.93
C HIS A 286 -16.78 -14.39 6.08
N PRO A 287 -16.71 -14.66 4.75
CA PRO A 287 -17.87 -14.52 3.86
C PRO A 287 -19.03 -15.47 4.21
N HIS A 288 -18.75 -16.56 4.92
CA HIS A 288 -19.75 -17.56 5.33
C HIS A 288 -20.32 -17.33 6.73
N SER A 289 -19.81 -16.34 7.47
CA SER A 289 -20.34 -15.93 8.78
C SER A 289 -20.14 -14.44 8.99
N PRO A 290 -20.72 -13.60 8.11
CA PRO A 290 -20.56 -12.16 8.22
C PRO A 290 -21.29 -11.63 9.45
N ILE A 291 -20.66 -10.67 10.13
CA ILE A 291 -21.28 -9.89 11.19
C ILE A 291 -22.08 -8.75 10.54
N PRO A 292 -23.36 -8.55 10.90
CA PRO A 292 -24.14 -7.44 10.38
C PRO A 292 -23.49 -6.09 10.72
N ALA A 293 -23.21 -5.28 9.71
CA ALA A 293 -22.72 -3.92 9.91
C ALA A 293 -23.86 -3.01 10.41
N LYS A 294 -23.60 -2.24 11.48
CA LYS A 294 -24.45 -1.09 11.83
C LYS A 294 -24.12 0.07 10.88
N ALA A 295 -25.10 0.94 10.62
CA ALA A 295 -24.90 2.11 9.76
C ALA A 295 -23.68 2.93 10.22
N GLY A 296 -22.76 3.23 9.29
CA GLY A 296 -21.52 3.96 9.58
C GLY A 296 -20.38 3.14 10.21
N ALA A 297 -20.56 1.84 10.45
CA ALA A 297 -19.52 0.93 10.96
C ALA A 297 -18.70 0.25 9.84
N GLY A 298 -18.93 0.60 8.58
CA GLY A 298 -18.14 0.13 7.45
C GLY A 298 -16.93 1.04 7.23
N GLY A 299 -15.75 0.51 7.49
CA GLY A 299 -14.46 1.08 7.08
C GLY A 299 -13.53 -0.05 6.68
N GLU A 300 -12.51 0.26 5.90
CA GLU A 300 -11.44 -0.69 5.63
C GLU A 300 -10.19 -0.27 6.39
N ILE A 301 -10.07 -0.76 7.63
CA ILE A 301 -9.01 -0.33 8.54
C ILE A 301 -7.98 -1.45 8.70
N GLY A 302 -6.75 -1.03 9.00
CA GLY A 302 -5.48 -1.76 9.07
C GLY A 302 -5.49 -3.11 9.78
N GLY A 303 -4.38 -3.85 9.71
CA GLY A 303 -4.25 -5.13 10.42
C GLY A 303 -3.58 -6.26 9.63
N VAL A 304 -3.76 -7.48 10.12
CA VAL A 304 -3.30 -8.73 9.48
C VAL A 304 -4.50 -9.63 9.23
N ALA A 305 -4.61 -10.14 8.01
CA ALA A 305 -5.71 -10.98 7.56
C ALA A 305 -5.21 -12.14 6.68
N CYS A 306 -6.00 -13.21 6.58
CA CYS A 306 -5.79 -14.30 5.63
C CYS A 306 -6.74 -14.15 4.43
N SER A 307 -6.23 -14.27 3.21
CA SER A 307 -7.06 -14.44 2.02
C SER A 307 -7.58 -15.88 2.01
N MET A 308 -8.75 -16.09 2.61
CA MET A 308 -9.35 -17.43 2.63
C MET A 308 -10.00 -17.74 1.29
N GLU A 309 -9.51 -18.79 0.66
CA GLU A 309 -10.13 -19.41 -0.51
C GLU A 309 -10.24 -20.93 -0.27
N TYR A 310 -11.31 -21.55 -0.76
CA TYR A 310 -11.36 -23.01 -0.75
C TYR A 310 -10.31 -23.54 -1.73
N ILE A 311 -9.57 -24.57 -1.31
CA ILE A 311 -8.59 -25.22 -2.18
C ILE A 311 -9.36 -25.98 -3.26
N GLU A 312 -9.41 -25.40 -4.45
CA GLU A 312 -10.04 -26.02 -5.61
C GLU A 312 -9.30 -27.30 -5.98
N GLY A 313 -10.05 -28.33 -6.30
CA GLY A 313 -9.47 -29.62 -6.67
C GLY A 313 -8.77 -30.43 -5.60
N LEU A 314 -8.88 -30.03 -4.32
CA LEU A 314 -8.37 -30.86 -3.22
C LEU A 314 -8.95 -32.29 -3.24
N PHE A 315 -10.21 -32.42 -3.65
CA PHE A 315 -10.98 -33.67 -3.72
C PHE A 315 -11.63 -33.84 -5.11
N ASP A 316 -10.83 -33.77 -6.17
CA ASP A 316 -11.31 -33.91 -7.55
C ASP A 316 -11.67 -35.35 -7.98
N SER A 317 -11.22 -36.34 -7.21
CA SER A 317 -11.55 -37.74 -7.44
C SER A 317 -12.23 -38.35 -6.21
N PRO A 318 -13.04 -39.42 -6.39
CA PRO A 318 -13.53 -40.22 -5.28
C PRO A 318 -12.38 -40.73 -4.40
N ASP A 319 -11.27 -41.15 -5.01
CA ASP A 319 -10.10 -41.67 -4.28
C ASP A 319 -9.47 -40.61 -3.38
N ALA A 320 -9.42 -39.35 -3.82
CA ALA A 320 -8.92 -38.24 -3.02
C ALA A 320 -9.76 -38.02 -1.74
N LEU A 321 -11.06 -38.37 -1.74
CA LEU A 321 -11.88 -38.33 -0.53
C LEU A 321 -11.51 -39.42 0.48
N PHE A 322 -10.83 -40.48 0.06
CA PHE A 322 -10.40 -41.59 0.92
C PHE A 322 -8.92 -41.51 1.30
N GLU A 323 -8.19 -40.50 0.81
CA GLU A 323 -6.85 -40.15 1.30
C GLU A 323 -6.93 -39.80 2.80
N ASN A 324 -6.20 -40.55 3.63
CA ASN A 324 -6.21 -40.38 5.09
C ASN A 324 -4.91 -39.78 5.64
N ILE A 325 -3.87 -39.66 4.82
CA ILE A 325 -2.55 -39.16 5.19
C ILE A 325 -2.11 -38.17 4.13
N HIS A 326 -1.84 -36.93 4.52
CA HIS A 326 -1.26 -35.90 3.66
C HIS A 326 0.10 -35.46 4.19
N PHE A 327 1.05 -35.24 3.29
CA PHE A 327 2.38 -34.73 3.57
C PHE A 327 2.47 -33.27 3.14
N PHE A 328 3.08 -32.42 3.95
CA PHE A 328 3.22 -30.99 3.66
C PHE A 328 4.69 -30.62 3.63
N CYS A 329 5.14 -30.03 2.53
CA CYS A 329 6.48 -29.50 2.37
C CYS A 329 6.42 -27.98 2.43
N THR A 330 7.20 -27.42 3.35
CA THR A 330 7.35 -25.98 3.54
C THR A 330 8.75 -25.55 3.12
N PRO A 331 8.91 -24.39 2.47
CA PRO A 331 10.22 -23.88 2.10
C PRO A 331 11.06 -23.60 3.36
N GLN A 332 12.36 -23.88 3.28
CA GLN A 332 13.32 -23.46 4.31
C GLN A 332 13.59 -21.97 4.19
N LEU A 333 13.93 -21.35 5.32
CA LEU A 333 14.44 -19.99 5.34
C LEU A 333 15.82 -19.92 4.65
N PRO A 334 16.28 -18.72 4.25
CA PRO A 334 17.67 -18.52 3.87
C PRO A 334 18.61 -19.11 4.93
N GLU A 335 19.69 -19.74 4.49
CA GLU A 335 20.69 -20.43 5.34
C GLU A 335 20.25 -21.80 5.87
N GLY A 336 19.12 -22.34 5.41
CA GLY A 336 18.68 -23.72 5.71
C GLY A 336 17.97 -23.86 7.05
N GLU A 337 17.62 -22.75 7.69
CA GLU A 337 16.86 -22.74 8.95
C GLU A 337 15.38 -23.10 8.70
N PHE A 338 14.77 -23.77 9.68
CA PHE A 338 13.33 -23.99 9.67
C PHE A 338 12.60 -22.76 10.24
N PRO A 339 11.46 -22.37 9.64
CA PRO A 339 10.73 -21.18 10.06
C PRO A 339 10.11 -21.28 11.46
N PHE A 340 9.90 -22.49 11.96
CA PHE A 340 9.29 -22.81 13.24
C PHE A 340 9.74 -24.20 13.72
N SER A 341 9.59 -24.46 15.01
CA SER A 341 9.79 -25.80 15.59
C SER A 341 8.60 -26.73 15.29
N ASN A 342 8.79 -28.03 15.53
CA ASN A 342 7.69 -29.00 15.38
C ASN A 342 6.55 -28.71 16.37
N GLU A 343 6.88 -28.27 17.58
CA GLU A 343 5.92 -27.91 18.63
C GLU A 343 5.09 -26.68 18.21
N GLU A 344 5.75 -25.65 17.68
CA GLU A 344 5.08 -24.45 17.15
C GLU A 344 4.13 -24.79 16.00
N LEU A 345 4.56 -25.65 15.07
CA LEU A 345 3.69 -26.13 13.98
C LEU A 345 2.46 -26.87 14.55
N GLN A 346 2.66 -27.77 15.51
CA GLN A 346 1.55 -28.50 16.13
C GLN A 346 0.56 -27.55 16.82
N HIS A 347 1.05 -26.52 17.51
CA HIS A 347 0.21 -25.48 18.10
C HIS A 347 -0.59 -24.73 17.03
N ILE A 348 0.07 -24.23 15.99
CA ILE A 348 -0.60 -23.52 14.88
C ILE A 348 -1.72 -24.39 14.29
N LEU A 349 -1.43 -25.65 13.94
CA LEU A 349 -2.43 -26.55 13.35
C LEU A 349 -3.63 -26.77 14.29
N ARG A 350 -3.37 -26.99 15.58
CA ARG A 350 -4.44 -27.25 16.56
C ARG A 350 -5.30 -26.02 16.81
N GLU A 351 -4.67 -24.86 16.98
CA GLU A 351 -5.35 -23.58 17.20
C GLU A 351 -6.23 -23.20 16.00
N LEU A 352 -5.73 -23.40 14.78
CA LEU A 352 -6.50 -23.20 13.56
C LEU A 352 -7.67 -24.17 13.45
N ALA A 353 -7.44 -25.46 13.72
CA ALA A 353 -8.51 -26.46 13.70
C ALA A 353 -9.62 -26.10 14.72
N LEU A 354 -9.26 -25.67 15.94
CA LEU A 354 -10.23 -25.22 16.93
C LEU A 354 -10.99 -23.97 16.45
N GLY A 355 -10.27 -22.92 16.04
CA GLY A 355 -10.92 -21.68 15.57
C GLY A 355 -11.86 -21.91 14.39
N ILE A 356 -11.46 -22.75 13.42
CA ILE A 356 -12.26 -23.00 12.22
C ILE A 356 -13.41 -23.97 12.49
N TYR A 357 -13.19 -25.09 13.17
CA TYR A 357 -14.24 -26.09 13.38
C TYR A 357 -15.21 -25.72 14.50
N VAL A 358 -14.73 -25.11 15.59
CA VAL A 358 -15.53 -24.80 16.78
C VAL A 358 -16.13 -23.40 16.70
N ASP A 359 -15.31 -22.40 16.40
CA ASP A 359 -15.73 -20.99 16.43
C ASP A 359 -16.12 -20.45 15.05
N ASN A 360 -15.85 -21.21 13.98
CA ASN A 360 -16.02 -20.77 12.59
C ASN A 360 -15.30 -19.45 12.28
N ALA A 361 -14.16 -19.26 12.93
CA ALA A 361 -13.31 -18.09 12.82
C ALA A 361 -12.07 -18.41 11.98
N ILE A 362 -11.65 -17.44 11.19
CA ILE A 362 -10.41 -17.40 10.43
C ILE A 362 -9.54 -16.31 11.07
N PRO A 363 -8.21 -16.49 11.16
CA PRO A 363 -7.34 -15.50 11.78
C PRO A 363 -7.51 -14.12 11.15
N PHE A 364 -7.82 -13.15 12.01
CA PHE A 364 -7.98 -11.74 11.70
C PHE A 364 -7.53 -10.92 12.91
N PHE A 365 -6.76 -9.87 12.67
CA PHE A 365 -6.24 -9.01 13.70
C PHE A 365 -6.14 -7.56 13.26
N SER A 366 -6.35 -6.63 14.18
CA SER A 366 -5.94 -5.24 14.02
C SER A 366 -5.63 -4.60 15.37
N LEU A 367 -4.58 -3.80 15.42
CA LEU A 367 -4.18 -2.99 16.56
C LEU A 367 -4.74 -1.57 16.47
N HIS A 368 -5.41 -1.08 17.50
CA HIS A 368 -6.04 0.24 17.48
C HIS A 368 -5.54 1.14 18.60
N PHE A 369 -5.48 2.45 18.34
CA PHE A 369 -5.21 3.44 19.39
C PHE A 369 -6.38 3.51 20.36
N LYS A 370 -6.06 3.39 21.64
CA LYS A 370 -7.03 3.60 22.71
C LYS A 370 -7.39 5.09 22.77
N GLN A 371 -8.68 5.39 22.76
CA GLN A 371 -9.14 6.79 22.75
C GLN A 371 -8.61 7.54 23.98
N GLY A 372 -7.94 8.67 23.73
CA GLY A 372 -7.37 9.52 24.78
C GLY A 372 -6.05 9.05 25.37
N THR A 373 -5.46 7.93 24.91
CA THR A 373 -4.10 7.53 25.27
C THR A 373 -3.28 7.20 24.02
N ALA A 374 -1.96 7.05 24.18
CA ALA A 374 -1.07 6.60 23.10
C ALA A 374 -1.04 5.07 22.97
N ASP A 375 -1.62 4.35 23.94
CA ASP A 375 -1.58 2.90 23.99
C ASP A 375 -2.37 2.25 22.85
N LEU A 376 -1.98 1.02 22.55
CA LEU A 376 -2.51 0.23 21.47
C LEU A 376 -3.24 -0.99 22.04
N PHE A 377 -4.50 -1.21 21.66
CA PHE A 377 -5.28 -2.36 22.09
C PHE A 377 -5.58 -3.31 20.92
N PRO A 378 -5.56 -4.63 21.15
CA PRO A 378 -5.83 -5.61 20.11
C PRO A 378 -7.32 -5.73 19.79
N VAL A 379 -7.64 -5.92 18.53
CA VAL A 379 -8.94 -6.39 18.04
C VAL A 379 -8.75 -7.77 17.43
N ILE A 380 -8.98 -8.80 18.23
CA ILE A 380 -8.75 -10.21 17.88
C ILE A 380 -9.96 -11.07 18.23
N HIS A 381 -10.23 -12.10 17.42
CA HIS A 381 -11.28 -13.06 17.74
C HIS A 381 -10.90 -13.86 19.01
N PRO A 382 -11.84 -14.12 19.96
CA PRO A 382 -11.52 -14.84 21.21
C PRO A 382 -10.88 -16.22 21.01
N ALA A 383 -11.15 -16.86 19.87
CA ALA A 383 -10.54 -18.14 19.49
C ALA A 383 -9.01 -18.08 19.32
N TYR A 384 -8.44 -16.90 19.07
CA TYR A 384 -7.01 -16.70 18.82
C TYR A 384 -6.33 -15.80 19.86
N GLU A 385 -7.06 -15.24 20.82
CA GLU A 385 -6.52 -14.28 21.80
C GLU A 385 -5.33 -14.85 22.59
N ASN A 386 -5.43 -16.08 23.07
CA ASN A 386 -4.43 -16.73 23.92
C ASN A 386 -3.66 -17.82 23.18
N THR A 387 -3.28 -17.57 21.93
CA THR A 387 -2.74 -18.61 21.05
C THR A 387 -1.52 -18.12 20.25
N LEU A 388 -0.66 -19.03 19.78
CA LEU A 388 0.50 -18.68 18.94
C LEU A 388 0.05 -18.05 17.61
N VAL A 389 -1.04 -18.51 17.01
CA VAL A 389 -1.66 -17.86 15.84
C VAL A 389 -1.98 -16.39 16.15
N GLY A 390 -2.56 -16.10 17.32
CA GLY A 390 -2.82 -14.74 17.78
C GLY A 390 -1.55 -13.91 18.01
N ARG A 391 -0.51 -14.52 18.57
CA ARG A 391 0.81 -13.89 18.72
C ARG A 391 1.39 -13.49 17.37
N VAL A 392 1.38 -14.38 16.39
CA VAL A 392 1.94 -14.13 15.06
C VAL A 392 1.25 -12.95 14.37
N ILE A 393 -0.09 -12.98 14.28
CA ILE A 393 -0.84 -11.93 13.59
C ILE A 393 -0.79 -10.59 14.34
N SER A 394 -0.67 -10.61 15.67
CA SER A 394 -0.59 -9.39 16.48
C SER A 394 0.77 -8.70 16.39
N MET A 395 1.85 -9.48 16.48
CA MET A 395 3.21 -8.97 16.35
C MET A 395 3.49 -8.46 14.93
N LEU A 396 2.98 -9.10 13.89
CA LEU A 396 3.13 -8.61 12.51
C LEU A 396 2.47 -7.24 12.29
N ASP A 397 1.27 -7.01 12.81
CA ASP A 397 0.63 -5.70 12.70
C ASP A 397 1.38 -4.63 13.53
N TYR A 398 1.85 -4.99 14.73
CA TYR A 398 2.66 -4.09 15.57
C TYR A 398 3.99 -3.73 14.90
N MET A 399 4.71 -4.71 14.36
CA MET A 399 5.95 -4.50 13.61
C MET A 399 5.73 -3.69 12.34
N MET A 400 4.66 -3.95 11.58
CA MET A 400 4.30 -3.15 10.40
C MET A 400 4.06 -1.69 10.79
N LYS A 401 3.27 -1.44 11.85
CA LYS A 401 3.00 -0.09 12.31
C LYS A 401 4.25 0.59 12.88
N GLY A 402 5.11 -0.13 13.56
CA GLY A 402 6.42 0.38 13.95
C GLY A 402 7.31 0.71 12.76
N TYR A 403 7.28 -0.13 11.71
CA TYR A 403 8.02 0.10 10.46
C TYR A 403 7.54 1.35 9.73
N LEU A 404 6.26 1.68 9.82
CA LEU A 404 5.73 2.94 9.30
C LEU A 404 6.22 4.16 10.11
N ASN A 405 6.44 4.00 11.42
CA ASN A 405 6.71 5.09 12.36
C ASN A 405 8.19 5.29 12.74
N GLY A 406 9.06 4.31 12.51
CA GLY A 406 10.51 4.43 12.75
C GLY A 406 11.11 3.40 13.71
N GLY A 407 10.30 2.69 14.48
CA GLY A 407 10.81 1.71 15.44
C GLY A 407 9.72 0.94 16.18
N ILE A 408 10.16 -0.02 16.99
CA ILE A 408 9.33 -0.79 17.93
C ILE A 408 10.10 -1.03 19.22
N TYR A 409 9.40 -1.39 20.29
CA TYR A 409 10.04 -1.99 21.46
C TYR A 409 10.28 -3.50 21.29
N SER A 410 11.29 -4.04 22.00
CA SER A 410 11.57 -5.48 22.02
C SER A 410 10.37 -6.30 22.48
N GLU A 411 10.31 -7.57 22.07
CA GLU A 411 9.18 -8.45 22.39
C GLU A 411 8.97 -8.62 23.90
N GLU A 412 10.06 -8.78 24.65
CA GLU A 412 10.00 -8.92 26.11
C GLU A 412 9.38 -7.68 26.75
N PHE A 413 9.70 -6.50 26.21
CA PHE A 413 9.11 -5.25 26.70
C PHE A 413 7.62 -5.15 26.36
N VAL A 414 7.21 -5.59 25.17
CA VAL A 414 5.79 -5.66 24.78
C VAL A 414 5.02 -6.59 25.72
N ASP A 415 5.58 -7.77 26.03
CA ASP A 415 4.96 -8.76 26.92
C ASP A 415 4.81 -8.27 28.37
N GLU A 416 5.69 -7.37 28.82
CA GLU A 416 5.60 -6.79 30.15
C GLU A 416 4.83 -5.46 30.22
N TRP A 417 4.49 -4.87 29.06
CA TRP A 417 3.90 -3.54 28.99
C TRP A 417 2.60 -3.43 29.80
N TYR A 418 1.67 -4.37 29.57
CA TYR A 418 0.34 -4.34 30.17
C TYR A 418 0.34 -4.43 31.71
N LYS A 419 1.42 -4.95 32.32
CA LYS A 419 1.55 -5.07 33.78
C LYS A 419 1.75 -3.71 34.46
N ASN A 420 2.39 -2.76 33.78
CA ASN A 420 2.62 -1.40 34.27
C ASN A 420 2.83 -0.44 33.09
N PRO A 421 1.76 0.11 32.50
CA PRO A 421 1.82 0.93 31.27
C PRO A 421 2.26 2.39 31.51
N ASP A 422 2.89 2.70 32.65
CA ASP A 422 3.32 4.07 32.98
C ASP A 422 4.61 4.46 32.27
N TRP A 423 4.47 5.17 31.14
CA TRP A 423 5.59 5.66 30.35
C TRP A 423 6.55 6.56 31.13
N ASN A 424 6.00 7.45 31.98
CA ASN A 424 6.81 8.44 32.69
C ASN A 424 7.81 7.76 33.63
N LYS A 425 7.44 6.60 34.19
CA LYS A 425 8.31 5.78 35.03
C LYS A 425 9.32 4.94 34.25
N LYS A 426 9.07 4.66 32.96
CA LYS A 426 9.88 3.76 32.12
C LYS A 426 10.76 4.50 31.09
N SER A 427 10.64 5.81 30.95
CA SER A 427 11.25 6.58 29.85
C SER A 427 12.74 6.33 29.60
N SER A 428 13.57 6.24 30.65
CA SER A 428 15.02 5.98 30.48
C SER A 428 15.33 4.54 30.06
N SER A 429 14.67 3.53 30.65
CA SER A 429 14.92 2.11 30.32
C SER A 429 14.16 1.64 29.08
N ALA A 430 13.08 2.32 28.69
CA ALA A 430 12.33 2.03 27.49
C ALA A 430 13.11 2.39 26.21
N LEU A 431 13.94 3.45 26.26
CA LEU A 431 14.85 3.78 25.16
C LEU A 431 15.90 2.68 24.93
N GLU A 432 16.36 2.00 25.98
CA GLU A 432 17.27 0.85 25.84
C GLU A 432 16.60 -0.37 25.20
N LYS A 433 15.26 -0.43 25.24
CA LYS A 433 14.46 -1.50 24.63
C LYS A 433 13.91 -1.11 23.26
N LEU A 434 14.21 0.11 22.78
CA LEU A 434 13.80 0.60 21.49
C LEU A 434 14.68 0.02 20.37
N ILE A 435 14.05 -0.61 19.40
CA ILE A 435 14.66 -1.03 18.15
C ILE A 435 14.35 0.04 17.10
N SER A 436 15.37 0.82 16.73
CA SER A 436 15.29 1.75 15.60
C SER A 436 15.36 0.96 14.29
N PHE A 437 14.34 1.08 13.44
CA PHE A 437 14.36 0.41 12.14
C PHE A 437 15.43 0.95 11.21
N GLU A 438 15.85 2.22 11.38
CA GLU A 438 16.95 2.78 10.60
C GLU A 438 18.27 2.05 10.90
N GLU A 439 18.59 1.88 12.19
CA GLU A 439 19.79 1.18 12.63
C GLU A 439 19.71 -0.32 12.33
N TYR A 440 18.54 -0.92 12.57
CA TYR A 440 18.30 -2.33 12.31
C TYR A 440 18.44 -2.67 10.82
N CYS A 441 17.84 -1.89 9.92
CA CYS A 441 17.96 -2.11 8.48
C CYS A 441 19.41 -1.97 8.01
N LYS A 442 20.16 -0.98 8.52
CA LYS A 442 21.58 -0.79 8.20
C LYS A 442 22.43 -1.99 8.63
N ALA A 443 22.11 -2.60 9.77
CA ALA A 443 22.84 -3.74 10.32
C ALA A 443 22.53 -5.07 9.61
N TYR A 444 21.27 -5.33 9.27
CA TYR A 444 20.82 -6.66 8.82
C TYR A 444 20.46 -6.76 7.33
N LEU A 445 20.15 -5.66 6.64
CA LEU A 445 19.82 -5.69 5.22
C LEU A 445 21.05 -5.46 4.34
N LYS A 446 21.03 -5.99 3.11
CA LYS A 446 22.12 -5.88 2.13
C LYS A 446 21.83 -4.80 1.09
N ASP A 447 22.88 -4.24 0.49
CA ASP A 447 22.82 -3.33 -0.65
C ASP A 447 21.82 -2.17 -0.52
N GLY A 448 20.97 -1.95 -1.52
CA GLY A 448 20.00 -0.85 -1.60
C GLY A 448 18.92 -0.86 -0.52
N ASP A 449 18.72 -2.01 0.15
CA ASP A 449 17.68 -2.18 1.17
C ASP A 449 18.07 -1.54 2.53
N LYS A 450 19.34 -1.16 2.70
CA LYS A 450 19.84 -0.47 3.91
C LYS A 450 19.21 0.91 4.13
N ASN A 451 18.72 1.54 3.06
CA ASN A 451 18.20 2.91 3.08
C ASN A 451 16.72 2.93 3.50
N TYR A 452 16.50 2.72 4.79
CA TYR A 452 15.19 2.81 5.43
C TYR A 452 14.76 4.28 5.65
N PHE A 453 13.46 4.53 5.46
CA PHE A 453 12.79 5.77 5.84
C PHE A 453 11.41 5.41 6.38
N ALA A 454 11.00 6.03 7.50
CA ALA A 454 9.61 5.99 7.95
C ALA A 454 8.68 6.71 6.94
N VAL A 455 7.36 6.52 7.02
CA VAL A 455 6.42 7.06 6.02
C VAL A 455 6.48 8.59 5.94
N ASN A 456 6.63 9.26 7.08
CA ASN A 456 6.79 10.71 7.15
C ASN A 456 8.12 11.18 6.54
N GLY A 457 9.19 10.39 6.72
CA GLY A 457 10.48 10.67 6.07
C GLY A 457 10.42 10.50 4.56
N LEU A 458 9.70 9.48 4.10
CA LEU A 458 9.54 9.19 2.69
C LEU A 458 8.73 10.29 1.98
N THR A 459 7.61 10.72 2.59
CA THR A 459 6.82 11.85 2.06
C THR A 459 7.66 13.14 2.01
N HIS A 460 8.49 13.42 3.02
CA HIS A 460 9.39 14.57 3.01
C HIS A 460 10.49 14.44 1.93
N LEU A 461 11.05 13.25 1.71
CA LEU A 461 12.04 13.00 0.67
C LEU A 461 11.46 13.21 -0.74
N ILE A 462 10.24 12.73 -0.98
CA ILE A 462 9.54 12.93 -2.27
C ILE A 462 9.26 14.41 -2.49
N LYS A 463 8.74 15.11 -1.47
CA LYS A 463 8.51 16.57 -1.51
C LYS A 463 9.80 17.34 -1.78
N SER A 464 10.92 16.97 -1.15
CA SER A 464 12.18 17.68 -1.33
C SER A 464 12.80 17.44 -2.71
N LYS A 465 12.78 16.22 -3.25
CA LYS A 465 13.17 15.93 -4.64
C LYS A 465 12.37 16.79 -5.62
N ARG A 466 11.06 16.86 -5.43
CA ARG A 466 10.21 17.71 -6.26
C ARG A 466 10.48 19.19 -6.09
N LEU A 467 10.85 19.66 -4.90
CA LEU A 467 11.28 21.05 -4.72
C LEU A 467 12.56 21.31 -5.52
N TRP A 468 13.49 20.36 -5.58
CA TRP A 468 14.68 20.47 -6.44
C TRP A 468 14.31 20.48 -7.92
N ASP A 469 13.40 19.62 -8.36
CA ASP A 469 12.89 19.61 -9.73
C ASP A 469 12.17 20.94 -10.04
N LYS A 470 11.35 21.45 -9.11
CA LYS A 470 10.69 22.76 -9.21
C LYS A 470 11.66 23.92 -9.18
N ILE A 471 12.76 23.89 -8.42
CA ILE A 471 13.81 24.91 -8.50
C ILE A 471 14.51 24.83 -9.85
N HIS A 472 14.66 23.63 -10.41
CA HIS A 472 15.19 23.43 -11.75
C HIS A 472 14.22 23.93 -12.84
N ASP A 473 12.92 23.80 -12.60
CA ASP A 473 11.81 24.14 -13.49
C ASP A 473 11.20 25.54 -13.22
N ALA A 474 11.62 26.25 -12.17
CA ALA A 474 11.10 27.54 -11.69
C ALA A 474 11.25 28.71 -12.69
N LEU A 475 11.63 28.41 -13.93
CA LEU A 475 11.45 29.30 -15.07
C LEU A 475 10.01 29.27 -15.61
N PHE A 476 9.16 28.27 -15.29
CA PHE A 476 7.81 28.19 -15.85
C PHE A 476 6.75 27.58 -14.89
N VAL A 477 5.71 28.40 -14.62
CA VAL A 477 4.36 28.08 -14.11
C VAL A 477 4.12 28.21 -12.60
N ASP A 478 3.28 29.20 -12.26
CA ASP A 478 2.60 29.37 -10.97
C ASP A 478 1.53 28.29 -10.78
N GLU A 479 1.82 27.23 -10.02
CA GLU A 479 0.76 26.38 -9.44
C GLU A 479 0.15 27.10 -8.22
N PRO A 480 -1.15 27.45 -8.24
CA PRO A 480 -1.79 28.06 -7.08
C PRO A 480 -2.06 27.01 -5.98
N TYR A 481 -1.66 27.38 -4.78
CA TYR A 481 -1.49 26.50 -3.63
C TYR A 481 -2.65 26.63 -2.64
N GLU A 482 -3.46 25.58 -2.45
CA GLU A 482 -4.47 25.55 -1.38
C GLU A 482 -3.86 24.90 -0.12
N LYS A 483 -3.85 25.64 1.00
CA LYS A 483 -3.27 25.21 2.30
C LYS A 483 -3.81 23.85 2.81
N ILE A 484 -5.01 23.45 2.41
CA ILE A 484 -5.61 22.19 2.84
C ILE A 484 -4.79 20.97 2.41
N PHE A 485 -4.02 21.08 1.32
CA PHE A 485 -3.15 20.02 0.83
C PHE A 485 -1.79 19.94 1.54
N GLU A 486 -1.48 20.89 2.43
CA GLU A 486 -0.28 20.85 3.29
C GLU A 486 -0.48 19.99 4.53
N SER A 487 -1.71 19.98 5.06
CA SER A 487 -2.04 19.31 6.31
C SER A 487 -2.27 17.82 6.08
N GLN A 488 -1.62 17.00 6.92
CA GLN A 488 -1.88 15.57 7.01
C GLN A 488 -3.13 15.25 7.86
N GLU A 489 -3.79 16.24 8.47
CA GLU A 489 -4.96 16.06 9.34
C GLU A 489 -6.25 15.80 8.55
N GLY A 490 -6.21 15.93 7.22
CA GLY A 490 -7.38 15.84 6.36
C GLY A 490 -7.80 14.43 5.95
N PHE A 491 -7.07 13.37 6.30
CA PHE A 491 -7.33 12.00 5.88
C PHE A 491 -7.00 10.97 6.96
N LYS A 492 -7.68 9.83 6.92
CA LYS A 492 -7.31 8.64 7.68
C LYS A 492 -6.51 7.72 6.80
N ASN A 493 -5.54 7.05 7.38
CA ASN A 493 -4.71 6.11 6.65
C ASN A 493 -4.62 4.77 7.37
N SER A 494 -4.38 3.71 6.62
CA SER A 494 -4.08 2.40 7.19
C SER A 494 -3.27 1.54 6.23
N PHE A 495 -2.52 0.59 6.78
CA PHE A 495 -1.84 -0.49 6.06
C PHE A 495 -2.35 -1.83 6.56
N ARG A 496 -2.37 -2.83 5.67
CA ARG A 496 -2.84 -4.18 5.92
C ARG A 496 -1.90 -5.19 5.31
N ILE A 497 -1.54 -6.22 6.07
CA ILE A 497 -0.92 -7.44 5.56
C ILE A 497 -2.04 -8.43 5.27
N ILE A 498 -2.12 -8.92 4.05
CA ILE A 498 -3.06 -9.98 3.67
C ILE A 498 -2.24 -11.17 3.19
N ALA A 499 -2.19 -12.21 4.02
CA ALA A 499 -1.52 -13.45 3.66
C ALA A 499 -2.27 -14.12 2.51
N LYS A 500 -1.54 -14.62 1.50
CA LYS A 500 -2.10 -15.30 0.33
C LYS A 500 -1.29 -16.56 -0.01
N GLN A 501 -1.78 -17.34 -0.96
CA GLN A 501 -1.02 -18.44 -1.57
C GLN A 501 -0.69 -18.02 -2.99
N ASN A 502 0.58 -18.09 -3.39
CA ASN A 502 0.95 -17.89 -4.79
C ASN A 502 0.56 -19.11 -5.61
N SER A 503 0.86 -20.30 -5.08
CA SER A 503 0.46 -21.56 -5.65
C SER A 503 0.45 -22.66 -4.57
N TYR A 504 -0.22 -23.76 -4.86
CA TYR A 504 0.09 -25.04 -4.23
C TYR A 504 0.19 -26.08 -5.32
N ARG A 505 1.04 -27.06 -5.12
CA ARG A 505 1.10 -28.25 -5.99
C ARG A 505 0.77 -29.46 -5.15
N LYS A 506 -0.20 -30.24 -5.63
CA LYS A 506 -0.56 -31.54 -5.05
C LYS A 506 -0.08 -32.62 -6.00
N GLU A 507 0.81 -33.49 -5.54
CA GLU A 507 1.21 -34.71 -6.23
C GLU A 507 0.82 -35.88 -5.32
N GLU A 508 -0.20 -36.65 -5.70
CA GLU A 508 -0.86 -37.62 -4.81
C GLU A 508 -1.20 -36.98 -3.45
N ASN A 509 -0.64 -37.47 -2.35
CA ASN A 509 -0.89 -36.93 -1.02
C ASN A 509 0.17 -35.93 -0.54
N LEU A 510 1.09 -35.50 -1.40
CA LEU A 510 2.13 -34.52 -1.10
C LEU A 510 1.73 -33.11 -1.53
N PHE A 511 1.81 -32.15 -0.62
CA PHE A 511 1.55 -30.73 -0.85
C PHE A 511 2.85 -29.94 -0.80
N LEU A 512 3.18 -29.27 -1.90
CA LEU A 512 4.19 -28.22 -1.94
C LEU A 512 3.50 -26.88 -1.74
N ILE A 513 3.82 -26.21 -0.63
CA ILE A 513 3.18 -24.95 -0.23
C ILE A 513 4.05 -23.78 -0.67
N ASP A 514 3.50 -22.86 -1.46
CA ASP A 514 4.15 -21.63 -1.91
C ASP A 514 3.36 -20.41 -1.41
N THR A 515 3.80 -19.90 -0.27
CA THR A 515 3.12 -18.85 0.49
C THR A 515 3.62 -17.47 0.12
N ASP A 516 2.75 -16.48 0.14
CA ASP A 516 3.10 -15.08 -0.07
C ASP A 516 2.17 -14.17 0.73
N PHE A 517 2.32 -12.86 0.62
CA PHE A 517 1.36 -11.90 1.15
C PHE A 517 1.27 -10.70 0.23
N GLU A 518 0.27 -9.88 0.45
CA GLU A 518 0.19 -8.55 -0.13
C GLU A 518 0.13 -7.53 1.00
N VAL A 519 0.71 -6.36 0.75
CA VAL A 519 0.51 -5.21 1.61
C VAL A 519 -0.44 -4.29 0.86
N ARG A 520 -1.51 -3.89 1.53
CA ARG A 520 -2.48 -2.92 1.00
C ARG A 520 -2.51 -1.71 1.90
N TYR A 521 -2.75 -0.55 1.33
CA TYR A 521 -3.01 0.67 2.08
C TYR A 521 -4.34 1.28 1.70
N THR A 522 -4.80 2.21 2.53
CA THR A 522 -6.00 2.99 2.26
C THR A 522 -5.76 4.39 2.76
N ILE A 523 -6.08 5.37 1.91
CA ILE A 523 -6.16 6.78 2.26
C ILE A 523 -7.64 7.14 2.15
N GLU A 524 -8.28 7.42 3.27
CA GLU A 524 -9.68 7.84 3.36
C GLU A 524 -9.73 9.34 3.67
N PRO A 525 -9.90 10.22 2.66
CA PRO A 525 -9.98 11.64 2.92
C PRO A 525 -11.27 12.00 3.67
N SER A 526 -11.17 13.01 4.54
CA SER A 526 -12.34 13.62 5.17
C SER A 526 -13.29 14.21 4.12
N PRO A 527 -14.58 14.40 4.43
CA PRO A 527 -15.52 15.03 3.51
C PRO A 527 -15.03 16.38 2.97
N THR A 528 -14.45 17.22 3.83
CA THR A 528 -13.88 18.52 3.47
C THR A 528 -12.68 18.39 2.54
N TYR A 529 -11.81 17.41 2.78
CA TYR A 529 -10.67 17.14 1.90
C TYR A 529 -11.12 16.59 0.53
N ASN A 530 -12.13 15.71 0.49
CA ASN A 530 -12.73 15.22 -0.75
C ASN A 530 -13.38 16.34 -1.58
N GLU A 531 -14.06 17.29 -0.94
CA GLU A 531 -14.60 18.47 -1.62
C GLU A 531 -13.48 19.33 -2.24
N ALA A 532 -12.37 19.51 -1.52
CA ALA A 532 -11.19 20.22 -2.04
C ALA A 532 -10.55 19.48 -3.21
N LEU A 533 -10.37 18.15 -3.12
CA LEU A 533 -9.89 17.31 -4.23
C LEU A 533 -10.81 17.45 -5.44
N ALA A 534 -12.12 17.31 -5.26
CA ALA A 534 -13.09 17.42 -6.35
C ALA A 534 -13.09 18.82 -6.99
N LYS A 535 -12.98 19.88 -6.19
CA LYS A 535 -12.87 21.25 -6.68
C LYS A 535 -11.58 21.45 -7.48
N HIS A 536 -10.45 20.92 -7.00
CA HIS A 536 -9.17 21.00 -7.71
C HIS A 536 -9.22 20.25 -9.04
N VAL A 537 -9.71 19.01 -9.05
CA VAL A 537 -9.87 18.19 -10.27
C VAL A 537 -10.80 18.87 -11.28
N ARG A 538 -11.92 19.45 -10.83
CA ARG A 538 -12.82 20.22 -11.72
C ARG A 538 -12.14 21.43 -12.35
N LYS A 539 -11.23 22.08 -11.62
CA LYS A 539 -10.56 23.31 -12.08
C LYS A 539 -9.36 23.02 -12.99
N TYR A 540 -8.57 21.98 -12.70
CA TYR A 540 -7.29 21.72 -13.37
C TYR A 540 -7.25 20.41 -14.16
N GLY A 541 -8.26 19.55 -14.04
CA GLY A 541 -8.33 18.26 -14.75
C GLY A 541 -7.44 17.15 -14.19
N CYS A 542 -6.70 17.40 -13.10
CA CYS A 542 -5.79 16.45 -12.47
C CYS A 542 -5.89 16.49 -10.94
N MET A 543 -5.31 15.50 -10.26
CA MET A 543 -5.18 15.51 -8.79
C MET A 543 -4.12 16.53 -8.34
N PRO A 544 -4.25 17.13 -7.14
CA PRO A 544 -3.19 17.96 -6.59
C PRO A 544 -1.94 17.11 -6.38
N ALA A 545 -0.81 17.61 -6.84
CA ALA A 545 0.39 16.80 -6.82
C ALA A 545 0.90 16.47 -5.40
N ALA A 546 0.56 17.26 -4.37
CA ALA A 546 0.82 16.89 -2.97
C ALA A 546 0.04 15.62 -2.52
N TYR A 547 -1.15 15.40 -3.07
CA TYR A 547 -1.94 14.18 -2.84
C TYR A 547 -1.35 13.00 -3.64
N THR A 548 -0.92 13.22 -4.88
CA THR A 548 -0.20 12.20 -5.66
C THR A 548 1.14 11.80 -5.01
N ASP A 549 1.88 12.77 -4.45
CA ASP A 549 3.11 12.52 -3.70
C ASP A 549 2.86 11.65 -2.46
N LEU A 550 1.73 11.86 -1.79
CA LEU A 550 1.27 11.03 -0.67
C LEU A 550 0.94 9.61 -1.14
N GLU A 551 0.15 9.44 -2.20
CA GLU A 551 -0.17 8.12 -2.77
C GLU A 551 1.10 7.36 -3.16
N ASN A 552 2.03 8.02 -3.86
CA ASN A 552 3.32 7.44 -4.24
C ASN A 552 4.15 7.00 -3.02
N ALA A 553 4.15 7.79 -1.95
CA ALA A 553 4.85 7.42 -0.72
C ALA A 553 4.26 6.17 -0.07
N TYR A 554 2.93 6.04 -0.10
CA TYR A 554 2.21 4.91 0.48
C TYR A 554 2.39 3.63 -0.35
N GLU A 555 2.35 3.74 -1.67
CA GLU A 555 2.65 2.63 -2.59
C GLU A 555 4.07 2.11 -2.36
N LEU A 556 5.06 3.01 -2.39
CA LEU A 556 6.46 2.64 -2.15
C LEU A 556 6.67 2.06 -0.75
N MET A 557 5.92 2.53 0.25
CA MET A 557 5.97 1.96 1.60
C MET A 557 5.37 0.56 1.64
N SER A 558 4.28 0.32 0.91
CA SER A 558 3.66 -1.00 0.74
C SER A 558 4.65 -2.01 0.17
N GLU A 559 5.33 -1.63 -0.91
CA GLU A 559 6.39 -2.44 -1.54
C GLU A 559 7.57 -2.68 -0.58
N ARG A 560 7.98 -1.67 0.19
CA ARG A 560 9.06 -1.80 1.18
C ARG A 560 8.68 -2.74 2.32
N ILE A 561 7.47 -2.65 2.86
CA ILE A 561 6.98 -3.59 3.89
C ILE A 561 7.05 -5.02 3.34
N HIS A 562 6.55 -5.23 2.12
CA HIS A 562 6.56 -6.53 1.46
C HIS A 562 7.99 -7.08 1.28
N ASN A 563 8.89 -6.26 0.73
CA ASN A 563 10.22 -6.72 0.30
C ASN A 563 11.27 -6.69 1.41
N HIS A 564 11.19 -5.75 2.36
CA HIS A 564 12.19 -5.56 3.39
C HIS A 564 11.87 -6.38 4.64
N MET A 565 10.62 -6.33 5.14
CA MET A 565 10.34 -6.93 6.46
C MET A 565 10.56 -8.45 6.43
N VAL A 566 10.27 -9.15 5.34
CA VAL A 566 10.58 -10.59 5.21
C VAL A 566 12.07 -10.94 5.30
N LYS A 567 12.95 -9.99 4.98
CA LYS A 567 14.41 -10.16 5.04
C LYS A 567 14.96 -9.87 6.44
N MET A 568 14.19 -9.19 7.29
CA MET A 568 14.61 -8.85 8.65
C MET A 568 14.48 -10.08 9.56
N PRO A 569 15.56 -10.50 10.26
CA PRO A 569 15.49 -11.66 11.16
C PRO A 569 14.32 -11.58 12.16
N LEU A 570 14.08 -10.39 12.72
CA LEU A 570 12.96 -10.07 13.62
C LEU A 570 11.58 -10.44 13.05
N CYS A 571 11.32 -10.24 11.76
CA CYS A 571 9.99 -10.44 11.17
C CYS A 571 9.89 -11.74 10.35
N ARG A 572 11.03 -12.26 9.87
CA ARG A 572 11.13 -13.38 8.92
C ARG A 572 10.41 -14.64 9.40
N HIS A 573 10.58 -15.00 10.68
CA HIS A 573 9.92 -16.16 11.27
C HIS A 573 8.39 -15.97 11.31
N TYR A 574 7.93 -14.79 11.71
CA TYR A 574 6.51 -14.45 11.75
C TYR A 574 5.85 -14.49 10.36
N PHE A 575 6.49 -13.96 9.32
CA PHE A 575 5.95 -14.05 7.95
C PHE A 575 5.86 -15.49 7.45
N SER A 576 6.85 -16.32 7.82
CA SER A 576 6.83 -17.74 7.45
C SER A 576 5.72 -18.50 8.18
N MET A 577 5.53 -18.25 9.48
CA MET A 577 4.39 -18.76 10.24
C MET A 577 3.05 -18.25 9.66
N LEU A 578 2.97 -16.98 9.26
CA LEU A 578 1.78 -16.40 8.63
C LEU A 578 1.41 -17.12 7.31
N GLY A 579 2.39 -17.49 6.49
CA GLY A 579 2.18 -18.27 5.28
C GLY A 579 1.51 -19.62 5.57
N ILE A 580 2.00 -20.33 6.58
CA ILE A 580 1.44 -21.61 7.05
C ILE A 580 0.05 -21.42 7.66
N ILE A 581 -0.14 -20.37 8.46
CA ILE A 581 -1.43 -20.00 9.04
C ILE A 581 -2.47 -19.82 7.94
N ASN A 582 -2.12 -19.10 6.87
CA ASN A 582 -3.01 -18.87 5.74
C ASN A 582 -3.33 -20.16 4.96
N PHE A 583 -2.31 -20.98 4.67
CA PHE A 583 -2.50 -22.25 3.96
C PHE A 583 -3.45 -23.17 4.73
N PHE A 584 -3.15 -23.41 6.02
CA PHE A 584 -3.94 -24.33 6.83
C PHE A 584 -5.33 -23.76 7.17
N SER A 585 -5.50 -22.44 7.18
CA SER A 585 -6.83 -21.83 7.27
C SER A 585 -7.71 -22.22 6.08
N SER A 586 -7.16 -22.14 4.87
CA SER A 586 -7.82 -22.52 3.62
C SER A 586 -8.04 -24.04 3.54
N TYR A 587 -7.03 -24.82 3.90
CA TYR A 587 -7.07 -26.28 3.91
C TYR A 587 -8.12 -26.83 4.90
N PHE A 588 -8.12 -26.39 6.16
CA PHE A 588 -9.12 -26.82 7.16
C PHE A 588 -10.52 -26.32 6.84
N SER A 589 -10.67 -25.11 6.29
CA SER A 589 -11.97 -24.65 5.80
C SER A 589 -12.48 -25.55 4.67
N THR A 590 -11.60 -26.02 3.80
CA THR A 590 -11.91 -26.97 2.72
C THR A 590 -12.28 -28.34 3.32
N LEU A 591 -11.48 -28.91 4.22
CA LEU A 591 -11.82 -30.16 4.90
C LEU A 591 -13.20 -30.08 5.59
N LYS A 592 -13.46 -29.01 6.33
CA LYS A 592 -14.74 -28.76 7.01
C LYS A 592 -15.90 -28.72 6.02
N LYS A 593 -15.75 -28.08 4.87
CA LYS A 593 -16.74 -28.04 3.78
C LYS A 593 -17.11 -29.45 3.29
N TYR A 594 -16.14 -30.36 3.23
CA TYR A 594 -16.34 -31.76 2.83
C TYR A 594 -16.64 -32.71 4.00
N GLY A 595 -16.88 -32.19 5.22
CA GLY A 595 -17.22 -33.00 6.39
C GLY A 595 -16.06 -33.84 6.93
N LYS A 596 -14.81 -33.50 6.58
CA LYS A 596 -13.59 -34.14 7.09
C LYS A 596 -13.07 -33.39 8.31
N VAL A 597 -12.43 -34.10 9.22
CA VAL A 597 -11.79 -33.54 10.43
C VAL A 597 -10.35 -34.04 10.48
N PRO A 598 -9.36 -33.14 10.61
CA PRO A 598 -7.96 -33.57 10.71
C PRO A 598 -7.71 -34.29 12.05
N ILE A 599 -6.93 -35.36 12.01
CA ILE A 599 -6.39 -35.99 13.21
C ILE A 599 -5.03 -35.34 13.48
N LEU A 600 -4.94 -34.60 14.58
CA LEU A 600 -3.73 -33.87 14.97
C LEU A 600 -3.11 -34.53 16.21
N PRO A 601 -1.77 -34.57 16.32
CA PRO A 601 -1.09 -35.10 17.49
C PRO A 601 -1.47 -34.32 18.75
N SER A 602 -1.46 -35.00 19.89
CA SER A 602 -1.59 -34.34 21.19
C SER A 602 -0.39 -33.43 21.41
N CYS A 603 -0.65 -32.18 21.77
CA CYS A 603 0.36 -31.23 22.17
C CYS A 603 0.12 -30.85 23.64
N GLU A 604 1.19 -30.76 24.43
CA GLU A 604 1.12 -30.20 25.78
C GLU A 604 0.65 -28.75 25.72
N GLN A 605 0.12 -28.21 26.82
CA GLN A 605 -0.23 -26.79 26.83
C GLN A 605 1.05 -25.97 26.68
N SER A 606 1.10 -25.17 25.61
CA SER A 606 2.21 -24.26 25.36
C SER A 606 2.31 -23.25 26.50
N LEU A 607 3.54 -22.96 26.90
CA LEU A 607 3.88 -21.73 27.64
C LEU A 607 3.99 -20.51 26.72
N VAL A 608 3.73 -20.66 25.42
CA VAL A 608 3.85 -19.58 24.43
C VAL A 608 2.92 -18.43 24.77
N HIS A 609 3.50 -17.22 24.81
CA HIS A 609 2.77 -15.98 25.00
C HIS A 609 1.76 -15.80 23.85
N GLY A 610 0.48 -15.65 24.19
CA GLY A 610 -0.57 -15.29 23.23
C GLY A 610 -0.46 -13.85 22.75
N CYS A 611 -1.57 -13.29 22.26
CA CYS A 611 -1.64 -11.87 21.93
C CYS A 611 -1.50 -11.04 23.23
N PRO A 612 -0.55 -10.08 23.30
CA PRO A 612 -0.51 -9.12 24.38
C PRO A 612 -1.86 -8.37 24.51
N PRO A 613 -2.42 -8.22 25.72
CA PRO A 613 -3.71 -7.54 25.91
C PRO A 613 -3.60 -6.02 25.72
N LEU A 614 -2.39 -5.48 25.78
CA LEU A 614 -2.08 -4.07 25.55
C LEU A 614 -0.66 -3.97 24.99
N PHE A 615 -0.50 -3.19 23.92
CA PHE A 615 0.78 -2.91 23.30
C PHE A 615 1.26 -1.51 23.71
N PRO A 616 2.59 -1.33 23.86
CA PRO A 616 3.16 0.00 24.02
C PRO A 616 2.86 0.85 22.79
N TYR A 617 2.85 2.17 22.99
CA TYR A 617 2.67 3.10 21.89
C TYR A 617 3.83 3.01 20.89
N LEU A 618 3.62 3.50 19.67
CA LEU A 618 4.65 3.46 18.64
C LEU A 618 5.62 4.64 18.81
N PRO A 619 6.94 4.40 18.82
CA PRO A 619 7.92 5.48 18.79
C PRO A 619 7.79 6.20 17.44
N ILE A 620 7.50 7.50 17.48
CA ILE A 620 7.34 8.32 16.27
C ILE A 620 8.68 8.98 15.95
N SER A 621 9.27 8.63 14.81
CA SER A 621 10.38 9.39 14.25
C SER A 621 9.84 10.66 13.60
N ILE A 622 10.01 11.79 14.27
CA ILE A 622 9.64 13.10 13.75
C ILE A 622 10.88 13.71 13.10
N HIS A 623 10.80 13.96 11.79
CA HIS A 623 11.83 14.74 11.11
C HIS A 623 11.74 16.18 11.57
N HIS A 624 12.70 16.57 12.39
CA HIS A 624 12.87 17.95 12.80
C HIS A 624 13.59 18.72 11.70
N THR A 625 12.90 19.66 11.07
CA THR A 625 13.51 20.54 10.08
C THR A 625 13.94 21.83 10.75
N GLU A 626 15.24 22.01 10.89
CA GLU A 626 15.82 23.26 11.37
C GLU A 626 16.37 24.07 10.22
N LYS A 627 15.97 25.35 10.17
CA LYS A 627 16.55 26.30 9.22
C LYS A 627 17.87 26.78 9.78
N LEU A 628 18.97 26.35 9.16
CA LEU A 628 20.28 26.93 9.42
C LEU A 628 20.35 28.32 8.79
N GLU A 629 20.17 29.34 9.61
CA GLU A 629 20.34 30.73 9.19
C GLU A 629 21.82 31.09 9.14
N VAL A 630 22.24 31.73 8.05
CA VAL A 630 23.58 32.31 7.92
C VAL A 630 23.47 33.81 7.69
N ASN A 631 24.20 34.58 8.47
CA ASN A 631 24.25 36.02 8.31
C ASN A 631 25.36 36.39 7.32
N LYS A 632 24.99 36.56 6.04
CA LYS A 632 25.92 36.91 4.97
C LYS A 632 26.79 38.12 5.33
N ARG A 633 26.21 39.18 5.90
CA ARG A 633 26.94 40.41 6.27
C ARG A 633 28.02 40.11 7.30
N GLU A 634 27.69 39.33 8.32
CA GLU A 634 28.63 38.98 9.38
C GLU A 634 29.75 38.06 8.88
N ILE A 635 29.43 37.06 8.05
CA ILE A 635 30.42 36.17 7.42
C ILE A 635 31.42 37.00 6.62
N MET A 636 30.95 37.92 5.78
CA MET A 636 31.81 38.79 4.97
C MET A 636 32.67 39.71 5.83
N ARG A 637 32.07 40.33 6.86
CA ARG A 637 32.80 41.20 7.79
C ARG A 637 33.92 40.45 8.51
N GLN A 638 33.64 39.25 9.00
CA GLN A 638 34.61 38.40 9.68
C GLN A 638 35.72 37.93 8.73
N PHE A 639 35.36 37.54 7.51
CA PHE A 639 36.32 37.08 6.50
C PHE A 639 37.28 38.20 6.09
N LEU A 640 36.74 39.39 5.78
CA LEU A 640 37.54 40.56 5.41
C LEU A 640 38.46 40.99 6.56
N LYS A 641 37.95 41.05 7.79
CA LYS A 641 38.72 41.49 8.97
C LYS A 641 39.81 40.48 9.36
N SER A 642 39.51 39.18 9.34
CA SER A 642 40.43 38.15 9.84
C SER A 642 41.50 37.76 8.82
N HIS A 643 41.25 38.02 7.53
CA HIS A 643 42.12 37.57 6.43
C HIS A 643 42.47 38.69 5.44
N GLU A 644 42.40 39.94 5.87
CA GLU A 644 42.69 41.13 5.05
C GLU A 644 44.01 41.02 4.28
N GLY A 645 45.10 40.61 4.94
CA GLY A 645 46.41 40.49 4.31
C GLY A 645 46.46 39.45 3.18
N LYS A 646 45.80 38.30 3.37
CA LYS A 646 45.72 37.23 2.35
C LYS A 646 44.86 37.67 1.17
N LEU A 647 43.74 38.33 1.44
CA LEU A 647 42.86 38.87 0.40
C LEU A 647 43.54 39.97 -0.40
N LYS A 648 44.23 40.92 0.27
CA LYS A 648 45.02 41.94 -0.41
C LYS A 648 46.10 41.33 -1.30
N GLY A 649 46.81 40.32 -0.83
CA GLY A 649 47.82 39.60 -1.63
C GLY A 649 47.22 38.94 -2.87
N TYR A 650 46.10 38.25 -2.70
CA TYR A 650 45.36 37.61 -3.79
C TYR A 650 44.87 38.63 -4.83
N PHE A 651 44.15 39.65 -4.40
CA PHE A 651 43.57 40.68 -5.27
C PHE A 651 44.63 41.57 -5.95
N LYS A 652 45.75 41.84 -5.26
CA LYS A 652 46.91 42.50 -5.87
C LYS A 652 47.48 41.67 -7.02
N SER A 653 47.72 40.38 -6.78
CA SER A 653 48.23 39.47 -7.80
C SER A 653 47.27 39.35 -8.98
N LEU A 654 45.95 39.30 -8.71
CA LEU A 654 44.91 39.29 -9.73
C LEU A 654 44.90 40.59 -10.55
N SER A 655 45.01 41.75 -9.88
CA SER A 655 45.07 43.06 -10.54
C SER A 655 46.29 43.19 -11.45
N GLU A 656 47.47 42.82 -10.96
CA GLU A 656 48.71 42.85 -11.74
C GLU A 656 48.56 42.00 -13.00
N LEU A 657 47.98 40.81 -12.88
CA LEU A 657 47.74 39.92 -14.00
C LEU A 657 46.73 40.48 -15.01
N MET A 658 45.59 41.01 -14.55
CA MET A 658 44.55 41.61 -15.41
C MET A 658 44.99 42.90 -16.13
N LEU A 659 45.95 43.62 -15.55
CA LEU A 659 46.53 44.84 -16.13
C LEU A 659 47.64 44.51 -17.14
N LEU A 660 48.43 43.45 -16.90
CA LEU A 660 49.56 43.06 -17.74
C LEU A 660 49.16 42.25 -18.99
N HIS A 661 48.06 41.49 -18.95
CA HIS A 661 47.66 40.64 -20.08
C HIS A 661 46.48 41.25 -20.88
N ARG A 662 46.64 41.28 -22.21
CA ARG A 662 45.67 41.85 -23.16
C ARG A 662 44.59 40.84 -23.60
N GLU A 663 44.88 39.55 -23.52
CA GLU A 663 43.97 38.46 -23.86
C GLU A 663 44.16 37.29 -22.88
N GLU A 664 43.03 36.68 -22.50
CA GLU A 664 42.80 35.22 -22.37
C GLU A 664 42.10 34.75 -21.09
N GLU A 665 40.90 34.20 -21.30
CA GLU A 665 40.05 33.40 -20.41
C GLU A 665 40.73 32.23 -19.65
N ASN A 666 42.03 31.96 -19.89
CA ASN A 666 42.73 30.79 -19.37
C ASN A 666 43.70 31.07 -18.21
N LEU A 667 44.03 32.34 -17.91
CA LEU A 667 44.99 32.68 -16.85
C LEU A 667 44.41 32.54 -15.42
N GLU A 668 43.11 32.83 -15.24
CA GLU A 668 42.42 32.65 -13.95
C GLU A 668 42.43 31.20 -13.47
N LYS A 669 42.40 30.23 -14.39
CA LYS A 669 42.26 28.80 -14.07
C LYS A 669 43.56 28.16 -13.56
N LYS A 670 44.73 28.70 -13.91
CA LYS A 670 46.02 27.98 -13.71
C LYS A 670 46.91 28.59 -12.62
N PHE A 671 46.85 29.90 -12.39
CA PHE A 671 47.79 30.58 -11.46
C PHE A 671 47.26 30.77 -10.04
N PHE A 672 45.94 30.76 -9.85
CA PHE A 672 45.33 31.11 -8.57
C PHE A 672 44.63 29.96 -7.87
N LEU A 673 44.69 28.74 -8.40
CA LEU A 673 43.91 27.63 -7.88
C LEU A 673 44.26 27.31 -6.42
N ASP A 674 45.54 27.33 -6.06
CA ASP A 674 45.99 27.04 -4.69
C ASP A 674 45.62 28.16 -3.71
N GLN A 675 45.82 29.42 -4.09
CA GLN A 675 45.46 30.57 -3.25
C GLN A 675 43.94 30.72 -3.09
N LYS A 676 43.19 30.48 -4.17
CA LYS A 676 41.72 30.43 -4.17
C LYS A 676 41.22 29.32 -3.25
N THR A 677 41.78 28.12 -3.37
CA THR A 677 41.41 26.99 -2.51
C THR A 677 41.69 27.31 -1.04
N ALA A 678 42.85 27.87 -0.72
CA ALA A 678 43.17 28.27 0.65
C ALA A 678 42.23 29.35 1.21
N LEU A 679 41.79 30.32 0.38
CA LEU A 679 40.82 31.33 0.78
C LEU A 679 39.40 30.76 0.92
N LEU A 680 39.03 29.80 0.08
CA LEU A 680 37.76 29.08 0.15
C LEU A 680 37.67 28.26 1.44
N ASP A 681 38.72 27.55 1.81
CA ASP A 681 38.76 26.75 3.05
C ASP A 681 38.63 27.66 4.28
N LEU A 682 39.26 28.84 4.28
CA LEU A 682 39.10 29.83 5.35
C LEU A 682 37.68 30.39 5.43
N LEU A 683 37.07 30.70 4.27
CA LEU A 683 35.70 31.17 4.21
C LEU A 683 34.71 30.08 4.64
N GLN A 684 34.95 28.83 4.28
CA GLN A 684 34.19 27.67 4.71
C GLN A 684 34.16 27.56 6.24
N GLU A 685 35.29 27.74 6.91
CA GLU A 685 35.35 27.71 8.38
C GLU A 685 34.56 28.84 9.03
N ILE A 686 34.53 30.03 8.41
CA ILE A 686 33.71 31.16 8.91
C ILE A 686 32.23 30.89 8.68
N VAL A 687 31.84 30.35 7.51
CA VAL A 687 30.46 29.93 7.23
C VAL A 687 30.01 28.87 8.23
N LYS A 688 30.85 27.86 8.51
CA LYS A 688 30.59 26.81 9.50
C LYS A 688 30.36 27.40 10.90
N LYS A 689 31.25 28.29 11.36
CA LYS A 689 31.12 28.95 12.67
C LYS A 689 29.85 29.80 12.77
N ASN A 690 29.52 30.56 11.73
CA ASN A 690 28.32 31.39 11.74
C ASN A 690 27.04 30.53 11.74
N ALA A 691 26.97 29.50 10.88
CA ALA A 691 25.84 28.56 10.88
C ALA A 691 25.68 27.86 12.24
N PHE A 692 26.78 27.49 12.89
CA PHE A 692 26.78 26.89 14.22
C PHE A 692 26.20 27.82 15.30
N GLN A 693 26.55 29.11 15.26
CA GLN A 693 26.05 30.10 16.22
C GLN A 693 24.54 30.32 16.16
N HIS A 694 23.95 30.12 14.98
CA HIS A 694 22.51 30.30 14.76
C HIS A 694 21.72 28.98 14.85
N ALA A 695 22.39 27.84 14.97
CA ALA A 695 21.75 26.54 15.16
C ALA A 695 21.23 26.38 16.61
N ASN A 696 20.14 25.63 16.77
CA ASN A 696 19.69 25.22 18.11
C ASN A 696 20.69 24.24 18.76
N LEU A 697 20.56 24.00 20.07
CA LEU A 697 21.50 23.17 20.83
C LEU A 697 21.61 21.74 20.28
N SER A 698 20.49 21.12 19.91
CA SER A 698 20.47 19.74 19.39
C SER A 698 21.21 19.61 18.05
N VAL A 699 21.04 20.59 17.16
CA VAL A 699 21.73 20.66 15.87
C VAL A 699 23.21 20.98 16.08
N GLN A 700 23.56 21.85 17.02
CA GLN A 700 24.96 22.09 17.40
C GLN A 700 25.66 20.80 17.84
N THR A 701 25.03 20.00 18.71
CA THR A 701 25.57 18.70 19.13
C THR A 701 25.77 17.77 17.94
N TYR A 702 24.78 17.68 17.03
CA TYR A 702 24.87 16.84 15.84
C TYR A 702 25.99 17.29 14.88
N LEU A 703 26.08 18.59 14.62
CA LEU A 703 27.10 19.20 13.75
C LEU A 703 28.53 19.02 14.29
N ASN A 704 28.69 18.97 15.61
CA ASN A 704 29.98 18.68 16.24
C ASN A 704 30.41 17.21 16.11
N GLN A 705 29.44 16.30 15.98
CA GLN A 705 29.69 14.86 15.91
C GLN A 705 29.78 14.34 14.47
N ASN A 706 29.39 15.12 13.47
CA ASN A 706 29.25 14.66 12.09
C ASN A 706 29.81 15.68 11.06
N ASP A 707 30.76 15.24 10.23
CA ASP A 707 31.32 16.03 9.11
C ASP A 707 30.45 16.03 7.84
N LEU A 708 29.22 15.50 7.91
CA LEU A 708 28.29 15.38 6.78
C LEU A 708 27.99 16.71 6.07
N PHE A 709 28.09 17.84 6.76
CA PHE A 709 27.79 19.17 6.21
C PHE A 709 28.97 19.88 5.56
N GLN A 710 30.18 19.31 5.60
CA GLN A 710 31.38 19.93 5.01
C GLN A 710 31.21 20.29 3.52
N PRO A 711 30.63 19.42 2.65
CA PRO A 711 30.37 19.78 1.26
C PRO A 711 29.42 20.98 1.10
N THR A 712 28.41 21.08 1.98
CA THR A 712 27.44 22.18 1.97
C THR A 712 28.09 23.51 2.36
N TYR A 713 28.90 23.53 3.42
CA TYR A 713 29.64 24.73 3.83
C TYR A 713 30.61 25.18 2.75
N LYS A 714 31.33 24.24 2.12
CA LYS A 714 32.22 24.51 1.00
C LYS A 714 31.49 25.14 -0.19
N ARG A 715 30.29 24.63 -0.51
CA ARG A 715 29.45 25.17 -1.59
C ARG A 715 29.00 26.60 -1.28
N VAL A 716 28.51 26.87 -0.08
CA VAL A 716 28.09 28.22 0.34
C VAL A 716 29.27 29.19 0.32
N ALA A 717 30.42 28.77 0.85
CA ALA A 717 31.65 29.57 0.79
C ALA A 717 32.07 29.87 -0.65
N SER A 718 31.97 28.88 -1.55
CA SER A 718 32.25 29.06 -2.97
C SER A 718 31.33 30.12 -3.59
N LEU A 719 30.01 30.04 -3.37
CA LEU A 719 29.06 31.04 -3.89
C LEU A 719 29.38 32.46 -3.41
N TYR A 720 29.72 32.63 -2.13
CA TYR A 720 30.12 33.94 -1.60
C TYR A 720 31.44 34.42 -2.16
N PHE A 721 32.43 33.54 -2.30
CA PHE A 721 33.72 33.90 -2.86
C PHE A 721 33.62 34.30 -4.34
N GLU A 722 32.86 33.56 -5.14
CA GLU A 722 32.60 33.89 -6.55
C GLU A 722 31.89 35.24 -6.69
N GLN A 723 30.97 35.58 -5.78
CA GLN A 723 30.35 36.91 -5.78
C GLN A 723 31.39 38.01 -5.53
N ILE A 724 32.26 37.87 -4.52
CA ILE A 724 33.31 38.85 -4.23
C ILE A 724 34.24 38.99 -5.44
N LEU A 725 34.61 37.88 -6.06
CA LEU A 725 35.49 37.85 -7.23
C LEU A 725 34.84 38.58 -8.42
N SER A 726 33.56 38.29 -8.70
CA SER A 726 32.78 38.95 -9.74
C SER A 726 32.74 40.47 -9.54
N ASP A 727 32.38 40.91 -8.33
CA ASP A 727 32.29 42.33 -7.98
C ASP A 727 33.66 43.02 -8.15
N TYR A 728 34.74 42.36 -7.74
CA TYR A 728 36.09 42.89 -7.86
C TYR A 728 36.57 42.99 -9.32
N VAL A 729 36.31 41.96 -10.12
CA VAL A 729 36.63 41.94 -11.56
C VAL A 729 35.88 43.03 -12.31
N GLU A 730 34.61 43.28 -11.96
CA GLU A 730 33.82 44.37 -12.53
C GLU A 730 34.43 45.74 -12.20
N ILE A 731 34.84 45.96 -10.94
CA ILE A 731 35.55 47.18 -10.53
C ILE A 731 36.84 47.36 -11.35
N LEU A 732 37.65 46.30 -11.52
CA LEU A 732 38.88 46.37 -12.30
C LEU A 732 38.62 46.68 -13.77
N LYS A 733 37.59 46.08 -14.39
CA LYS A 733 37.17 46.39 -15.76
C LYS A 733 36.80 47.87 -15.90
N ASN A 734 36.02 48.40 -14.95
CA ASN A 734 35.63 49.81 -14.93
C ASN A 734 36.84 50.74 -14.76
N LEU A 735 37.77 50.42 -13.85
CA LEU A 735 39.02 51.17 -13.66
C LEU A 735 39.91 51.13 -14.92
N LYS A 736 40.03 49.97 -15.56
CA LYS A 736 40.78 49.79 -16.81
C LYS A 736 40.18 50.64 -17.93
N ASN A 737 38.86 50.60 -18.12
CA ASN A 737 38.15 51.41 -19.12
C ASN A 737 38.32 52.92 -18.86
N ASN A 738 38.24 53.35 -17.61
CA ASN A 738 38.46 54.74 -17.22
C ASN A 738 39.92 55.18 -17.43
N TYR A 739 40.90 54.32 -17.10
CA TYR A 739 42.31 54.60 -17.34
C TYR A 739 42.63 54.74 -18.84
N TYR A 740 42.10 53.86 -19.69
CA TYR A 740 42.32 53.93 -21.14
C TYR A 740 41.61 55.12 -21.79
N SER A 741 40.40 55.47 -21.35
CA SER A 741 39.72 56.68 -21.84
C SER A 741 40.45 57.97 -21.46
N LEU A 742 41.00 58.05 -20.25
CA LEU A 742 41.87 59.17 -19.82
C LEU A 742 43.17 59.22 -20.63
N LYS A 743 43.85 58.08 -20.83
CA LYS A 743 45.12 58.01 -21.59
C LYS A 743 44.96 58.28 -23.08
N LEU A 744 43.78 58.04 -23.65
CA LEU A 744 43.45 58.41 -25.04
C LEU A 744 43.11 59.92 -25.18
N SER A 745 42.84 60.62 -24.07
CA SER A 745 42.52 62.05 -24.05
C SER A 745 43.71 62.97 -23.78
N GLU A 746 44.88 62.42 -23.39
CA GLU A 746 46.10 63.21 -23.15
C GLU A 746 46.96 63.36 -24.42
N PRO A 747 47.40 64.59 -24.79
CA PRO A 747 48.40 64.77 -25.84
C PRO A 747 49.77 64.28 -25.34
N LYS A 748 50.48 63.53 -26.18
CA LYS A 748 51.79 62.92 -25.91
C LYS A 748 52.74 63.85 -25.13
N ALA A 749 52.86 63.62 -23.82
CA ALA A 749 53.97 64.08 -22.99
C ALA A 749 54.43 62.95 -22.05
N SER A 750 55.69 63.02 -21.67
CA SER A 750 56.56 61.97 -21.14
C SER A 750 56.02 61.04 -20.05
N THR A 751 56.35 59.76 -20.22
CA THR A 751 56.14 58.60 -19.35
C THR A 751 56.57 58.84 -17.90
N THR A 752 55.59 58.94 -16.98
CA THR A 752 55.80 58.76 -15.53
C THR A 752 54.91 57.62 -15.06
N VAL A 753 55.49 56.60 -14.41
CA VAL A 753 54.77 55.44 -13.88
C VAL A 753 53.92 55.88 -12.68
N VAL A 754 52.61 55.85 -12.83
CA VAL A 754 51.65 56.17 -11.75
C VAL A 754 51.44 54.91 -10.90
N ASN A 755 51.86 54.94 -9.64
CA ASN A 755 51.49 53.96 -8.64
C ASN A 755 50.02 54.20 -8.22
N VAL A 756 49.11 53.33 -8.65
CA VAL A 756 47.71 53.35 -8.22
C VAL A 756 47.60 52.63 -6.87
N ASN A 757 47.48 53.39 -5.78
CA ASN A 757 47.08 52.84 -4.49
C ASN A 757 45.56 52.63 -4.49
N ILE A 758 45.13 51.37 -4.58
CA ILE A 758 43.72 50.99 -4.43
C ILE A 758 43.38 50.94 -2.94
N ALA A 759 42.68 51.96 -2.45
CA ALA A 759 42.05 51.91 -1.13
C ALA A 759 40.78 51.02 -1.23
N PHE A 760 40.72 49.95 -0.44
CA PHE A 760 39.50 49.15 -0.30
C PHE A 760 38.41 49.99 0.39
N PHE A 761 37.29 50.22 -0.29
CA PHE A 761 36.17 51.02 0.21
C PHE A 761 35.44 50.33 1.35
N ALA A 762 35.04 51.15 2.34
CA ALA A 762 34.03 50.82 3.31
C ALA A 762 32.67 50.65 2.62
N PHE A 763 31.99 49.53 2.86
CA PHE A 763 30.60 49.34 2.45
C PHE A 763 29.70 50.32 3.20
N ASP A 764 29.11 51.26 2.46
CA ASP A 764 28.21 52.27 3.01
C ASP A 764 26.81 51.71 3.31
N ASN A 765 26.20 52.25 4.36
CA ASN A 765 24.96 51.80 4.97
C ASN A 765 23.72 52.32 4.23
N GLY A 766 23.05 51.44 3.47
CA GLY A 766 21.70 51.69 2.93
C GLY A 766 20.66 50.78 3.57
N SER A 767 20.01 51.22 4.65
CA SER A 767 18.84 50.56 5.23
C SER A 767 17.57 50.94 4.45
N ASN A 768 17.09 50.05 3.58
CA ASN A 768 15.70 50.10 3.11
C ASN A 768 14.79 49.42 4.15
N LYS A 769 14.28 50.20 5.10
CA LYS A 769 13.04 49.88 5.82
C LYS A 769 11.88 50.39 4.97
N HIS A 770 11.21 49.50 4.25
CA HIS A 770 9.81 49.70 3.91
C HIS A 770 8.98 49.26 5.11
N SER A 771 8.49 50.23 5.90
CA SER A 771 7.39 50.02 6.83
C SER A 771 6.08 50.36 6.11
N LEU A 772 5.27 49.34 5.83
CA LEU A 772 3.83 49.46 5.97
C LEU A 772 3.54 49.38 7.47
N ASP A 773 2.87 50.38 8.03
CA ASP A 773 1.55 50.16 8.62
C ASP A 773 0.89 51.47 9.07
N ALA A 774 -0.43 51.38 9.05
CA ALA A 774 -1.46 52.40 9.08
C ALA A 774 -1.70 53.03 10.46
N TYR A 775 -2.15 54.30 10.40
CA TYR A 775 -3.29 54.94 11.11
C TYR A 775 -3.66 54.60 12.57
N ASP A 776 -4.09 55.70 13.22
CA ASP A 776 -4.91 55.87 14.44
C ASP A 776 -4.20 55.74 15.80
N ALA A 777 -4.47 56.53 16.84
CA ALA A 777 -5.12 57.83 17.05
C ALA A 777 -4.93 58.17 18.56
N ASN A 778 -4.91 59.47 18.87
CA ASN A 778 -4.70 60.13 20.19
C ASN A 778 -3.26 60.25 20.70
#